data_AF-A0A945VV43-F1
#
_entry.id   AF-A0A945VV43-F1
#
_cell.length_a   1.000
_cell.length_b   1.000
_cell.length_c   1.000
_cell.angle_alpha   90.00
_cell.angle_beta   90.00
_cell.angle_gamma   90.00
#
_symmetry.space_group_name_H-M   'P 1'
#
loop_
_entity.id
_entity.type
_entity.pdbx_description
1 polymer ?
#
loop_
_entity_poly.entity_id
_entity_poly.type
_entity_poly.pdbx_seq_one_letter_code
_entity_poly.pdbx_strand_id
1 'polypeptide(L)'
;MHSNNLDTSKDFSSITIGLASPEKILQRSYGEVLKPETINYRSYKPEKDGLFCEKIFGPVKDYECHCGKYKGIRYRGIICDRCGVEVTRKKVRRERMGHITLAVPVVHIWYLRSIPSKLSYLAGKSTKDLERVIYYEMFMVVEPGNSGLKKFELIDEDEYLEIESQFGYLGVSDEDRDNENYFYAAMGGEAMKEMLSRINILDLKAELVEIVKTSKSKQKRGDALKRLKVVQSFVPDLSKKRLNKPEWMIVSILPVIPPELRPLVPLEGGRFAASDLNDLYRRIIIRNNRLKQLMEIKAPDVILRNEKRMLQEAVDALFDNNRRKTAIRSGSRRPLKSLSDMLRGKTGRFRQNLLGKRVDYSGRSVIVVGPDLKLHECGMPKNMALELFKPHMIHELMSRGYTQTPRSAKLMVENREPVVYKVLEYVVRDHPVLLNRAPTLHRLGIQAFQPVLVDGKAIQLHPLVCSAFNADFDGDQMAVHLPLSLEAQMECRMLMLSSHNILHPANGQPIAVPSQDMVLGCYYLTRPKEGDKGQGKMFGSIQEGLIAYENKAVGLHAEVHLKYKGHWVKKTTVGRIIFNSILPDEVDFVNKIIDKKELTKVVNNAYLISGNYKTVLFLDRLKDLGFGMATLSGASIAISDVLIPSEKKGILEKAQATVDDIKNKFDRHILTDGERYNKVIDVWTRASTDMAITMMGALEIDRGGFNPVYMMADSGARGSQDQIKQLAGMRGLMAKPQKSMKGGVGEIIESPITSNFKEGLSVFEYFISTHGARKGLADTALKTADAGYLTRRLVDVAQDVVTYITDCGTINGIVISDLKEGEEIIEPLSDRILGRTILDDFIVKGEVVVKSGSVLSDSDAELIGDSGVQNVRIRSILTCEAKRGCCAKCYGWDLSTHELVDIGTAVGIRAAQSIGEPGTQLTLRTFHIGGTATRIIEQSEMVNKRSGIVKFSDNYDSADTIDETGTNVTRCMVRHAKLLIVDEDGKQNASFNVPYGSTVFVKDGELVDAKTPLIKWDPYTDIILARETGL
;
A
#
# COMPACT_ATOMS: atom_id res chain seq x y z
N MET A 1 50.68 -14.26 8.88
CA MET A 1 50.15 -13.91 7.54
C MET A 1 49.11 -14.95 7.15
N HIS A 2 47.81 -14.65 7.32
CA HIS A 2 46.73 -15.44 6.71
C HIS A 2 46.04 -14.53 5.70
N SER A 3 46.21 -14.84 4.42
CA SER A 3 45.53 -14.18 3.32
C SER A 3 44.03 -14.50 3.38
N ASN A 4 43.25 -13.65 4.06
CA ASN A 4 41.79 -13.61 3.92
C ASN A 4 41.43 -13.00 2.56
N ASN A 5 41.72 -13.71 1.47
CA ASN A 5 40.95 -13.56 0.25
C ASN A 5 39.59 -14.19 0.54
N LEU A 6 38.62 -13.36 0.95
CA LEU A 6 37.20 -13.72 0.84
C LEU A 6 36.92 -13.92 -0.65
N ASP A 7 36.95 -15.17 -1.05
CA ASP A 7 36.62 -15.60 -2.40
C ASP A 7 35.14 -15.29 -2.65
N THR A 8 34.86 -14.16 -3.30
CA THR A 8 33.50 -13.71 -3.63
C THR A 8 32.86 -14.53 -4.76
N SER A 9 33.51 -15.60 -5.21
CA SER A 9 33.03 -16.51 -6.25
C SER A 9 32.12 -17.62 -5.73
N LYS A 10 32.00 -17.81 -4.40
CA LYS A 10 31.12 -18.83 -3.82
C LYS A 10 29.73 -18.28 -3.51
N ASP A 11 28.71 -18.89 -4.11
CA ASP A 11 27.32 -18.65 -3.78
C ASP A 11 27.08 -18.91 -2.28
N PHE A 12 26.44 -17.95 -1.60
CA PHE A 12 26.08 -18.07 -0.20
C PHE A 12 24.58 -18.38 -0.07
N SER A 13 24.22 -19.35 0.78
CA SER A 13 22.82 -19.76 0.99
C SER A 13 22.15 -19.09 2.18
N SER A 14 22.93 -18.53 3.12
CA SER A 14 22.40 -17.90 4.33
C SER A 14 23.32 -16.81 4.86
N ILE A 15 22.72 -15.81 5.53
CA ILE A 15 23.42 -14.74 6.22
C ILE A 15 23.17 -14.88 7.72
N THR A 16 24.23 -14.92 8.51
CA THR A 16 24.15 -14.98 9.98
C THR A 16 24.60 -13.69 10.61
N ILE A 17 23.88 -13.23 11.64
CA ILE A 17 24.24 -12.06 12.45
C ILE A 17 24.63 -12.48 13.87
N GLY A 18 25.59 -11.78 14.47
CA GLY A 18 26.02 -12.02 15.85
C GLY A 18 26.96 -10.93 16.34
N LEU A 19 27.15 -10.86 17.66
CA LEU A 19 27.96 -9.84 18.33
C LEU A 19 29.44 -9.97 17.92
N ALA A 20 30.12 -8.84 17.72
CA ALA A 20 31.53 -8.82 17.37
C ALA A 20 32.39 -8.82 18.64
N SER A 21 33.22 -9.84 18.81
CA SER A 21 34.20 -9.86 19.90
C SER A 21 35.32 -8.83 19.62
N PRO A 22 35.96 -8.28 20.67
CA PRO A 22 37.12 -7.40 20.52
C PRO A 22 38.22 -7.99 19.62
N GLU A 23 38.54 -9.28 19.83
CA GLU A 23 39.52 -10.03 19.02
C GLU A 23 39.14 -10.06 17.54
N LYS A 24 37.85 -10.31 17.23
CA LYS A 24 37.37 -10.35 15.85
C LYS A 24 37.39 -8.99 15.17
N ILE A 25 37.20 -7.91 15.94
CA ILE A 25 37.35 -6.54 15.45
C ILE A 25 38.81 -6.27 15.10
N LEU A 26 39.76 -6.66 15.97
CA LEU A 26 41.20 -6.54 15.71
C LEU A 26 41.64 -7.34 14.48
N GLN A 27 41.18 -8.60 14.34
CA GLN A 27 41.48 -9.44 13.17
C GLN A 27 41.01 -8.83 11.84
N ARG A 28 39.94 -8.03 11.85
CA ARG A 28 39.40 -7.36 10.66
C ARG A 28 40.00 -5.97 10.42
N SER A 29 40.72 -5.45 11.41
CA SER A 29 41.29 -4.11 11.35
C SER A 29 42.68 -4.14 10.71
N TYR A 30 42.96 -3.13 9.90
CA TYR A 30 44.25 -2.96 9.24
C TYR A 30 45.20 -2.01 9.98
N GLY A 31 44.74 -1.42 11.09
CA GLY A 31 45.54 -0.54 11.93
C GLY A 31 44.71 0.29 12.91
N GLU A 32 45.38 0.86 13.89
CA GLU A 32 44.79 1.75 14.89
C GLU A 32 44.81 3.22 14.41
N VAL A 33 43.70 3.93 14.61
CA VAL A 33 43.60 5.36 14.33
C VAL A 33 43.88 6.14 15.61
N LEU A 34 45.02 6.83 15.64
CA LEU A 34 45.50 7.57 16.81
C LEU A 34 45.15 9.06 16.75
N LYS A 35 45.10 9.61 15.53
CA LYS A 35 45.04 11.05 15.28
C LYS A 35 43.65 11.49 14.78
N PRO A 36 43.09 12.60 15.30
CA PRO A 36 41.80 13.13 14.87
C PRO A 36 41.84 13.83 13.50
N GLU A 37 43.03 14.17 13.00
CA GLU A 37 43.22 14.86 11.73
C GLU A 37 42.77 14.00 10.53
N THR A 38 42.33 14.66 9.47
CA THR A 38 41.82 14.00 8.25
C THR A 38 42.81 14.13 7.11
N ILE A 39 42.90 15.33 6.53
CA ILE A 39 43.85 15.69 5.48
C ILE A 39 44.67 16.89 5.94
N ASN A 40 45.87 17.01 5.39
CA ASN A 40 46.70 18.19 5.57
C ASN A 40 46.15 19.34 4.69
N TYR A 41 45.91 20.51 5.28
CA TYR A 41 45.32 21.64 4.55
C TYR A 41 46.24 22.22 3.47
N ARG A 42 47.57 22.03 3.56
CA ARG A 42 48.54 22.52 2.57
C ARG A 42 48.73 21.57 1.39
N SER A 43 48.88 20.28 1.69
CA SER A 43 49.20 19.27 0.66
C SER A 43 47.97 18.54 0.13
N TYR A 44 46.81 18.69 0.77
CA TYR A 44 45.58 17.93 0.53
C TYR A 44 45.76 16.41 0.58
N LYS A 45 46.88 15.93 1.12
CA LYS A 45 47.13 14.51 1.31
C LYS A 45 46.59 14.04 2.66
N PRO A 46 46.16 12.77 2.79
CA PRO A 46 45.76 12.20 4.07
C PRO A 46 46.86 12.23 5.10
N GLU A 47 46.51 12.54 6.34
CA GLU A 47 47.46 12.60 7.45
C GLU A 47 47.85 11.19 7.93
N LYS A 48 49.11 11.00 8.34
CA LYS A 48 49.60 9.74 8.89
C LYS A 48 48.91 9.45 10.22
N ASP A 49 48.45 8.20 10.39
CA ASP A 49 47.70 7.69 11.55
C ASP A 49 46.37 8.42 11.85
N GLY A 50 45.93 9.28 10.94
CA GLY A 50 44.66 10.01 11.00
C GLY A 50 43.48 9.23 10.41
N LEU A 51 42.31 9.87 10.41
CA LEU A 51 41.04 9.27 9.95
C LEU A 51 41.04 8.87 8.47
N PHE A 52 41.96 9.37 7.64
CA PHE A 52 42.05 9.04 6.21
C PHE A 52 43.36 8.33 5.83
N CYS A 53 44.16 7.93 6.83
CA CYS A 53 45.51 7.36 6.69
C CYS A 53 45.61 6.30 5.59
N GLU A 54 46.53 6.49 4.65
CA GLU A 54 46.77 5.55 3.54
C GLU A 54 47.39 4.23 4.00
N LYS A 55 48.14 4.23 5.10
CA LYS A 55 48.73 3.01 5.68
C LYS A 55 47.66 2.04 6.16
N ILE A 56 46.60 2.56 6.80
CA ILE A 56 45.52 1.76 7.39
C ILE A 56 44.51 1.37 6.30
N PHE A 57 44.01 2.36 5.55
CA PHE A 57 42.88 2.15 4.65
C PHE A 57 43.28 1.78 3.22
N GLY A 58 44.54 1.97 2.82
CA GLY A 58 45.03 1.77 1.45
C GLY A 58 45.22 3.07 0.66
N PRO A 59 45.74 3.01 -0.59
CA PRO A 59 46.20 4.18 -1.34
C PRO A 59 45.05 5.01 -1.95
N VAL A 60 45.24 6.33 -2.06
CA VAL A 60 44.22 7.26 -2.65
C VAL A 60 44.13 7.13 -4.17
N LYS A 61 45.22 6.76 -4.83
CA LYS A 61 45.31 6.53 -6.27
C LYS A 61 45.64 5.08 -6.56
N ASP A 62 45.21 4.58 -7.72
CA ASP A 62 45.47 3.19 -8.10
C ASP A 62 46.97 2.93 -8.32
N TYR A 63 47.49 1.93 -7.61
CA TYR A 63 48.88 1.49 -7.68
C TYR A 63 49.92 2.62 -7.43
N GLU A 64 49.63 3.57 -6.55
CA GLU A 64 50.55 4.64 -6.17
C GLU A 64 50.62 4.75 -4.63
N CYS A 65 51.83 4.75 -4.08
CA CYS A 65 52.05 4.97 -2.64
C CYS A 65 52.05 6.47 -2.28
N HIS A 66 51.78 6.80 -1.02
CA HIS A 66 51.68 8.19 -0.53
C HIS A 66 52.88 9.10 -0.88
N CYS A 67 54.10 8.56 -0.81
CA CYS A 67 55.34 9.30 -1.08
C CYS A 67 55.71 9.36 -2.57
N GLY A 68 55.02 8.63 -3.45
CA GLY A 68 55.28 8.57 -4.88
C GLY A 68 56.49 7.71 -5.31
N LYS A 69 57.21 7.06 -4.38
CA LYS A 69 58.37 6.19 -4.69
C LYS A 69 57.99 5.02 -5.60
N TYR A 70 56.91 4.32 -5.27
CA TYR A 70 56.36 3.23 -6.06
C TYR A 70 55.09 3.69 -6.78
N LYS A 71 55.08 3.59 -8.11
CA LYS A 71 53.99 4.02 -8.98
C LYS A 71 53.81 3.06 -10.15
N GLY A 72 52.55 2.69 -10.42
CA GLY A 72 52.15 1.82 -11.52
C GLY A 72 52.00 0.35 -11.12
N ILE A 73 51.34 -0.42 -11.99
CA ILE A 73 50.89 -1.79 -11.70
C ILE A 73 52.04 -2.77 -11.42
N ARG A 74 53.27 -2.46 -11.87
CA ARG A 74 54.46 -3.31 -11.70
C ARG A 74 54.82 -3.53 -10.23
N TYR A 75 54.48 -2.59 -9.36
CA TYR A 75 54.79 -2.65 -7.92
C TYR A 75 53.61 -3.16 -7.08
N ARG A 76 52.62 -3.83 -7.69
CA ARG A 76 51.43 -4.33 -7.01
C ARG A 76 51.81 -5.25 -5.84
N GLY A 77 51.24 -4.99 -4.67
CA GLY A 77 51.43 -5.79 -3.46
C GLY A 77 52.68 -5.44 -2.65
N ILE A 78 53.53 -4.52 -3.13
CA ILE A 78 54.69 -4.05 -2.39
C ILE A 78 54.26 -3.03 -1.33
N ILE A 79 54.72 -3.20 -0.10
CA ILE A 79 54.58 -2.22 0.98
C ILE A 79 55.78 -1.26 0.89
N CYS A 80 55.51 0.03 0.78
CA CYS A 80 56.57 1.02 0.67
C CYS A 80 57.38 1.13 1.97
N ASP A 81 58.70 1.01 1.87
CA ASP A 81 59.66 1.21 2.96
C ASP A 81 59.63 2.62 3.57
N ARG A 82 59.43 3.67 2.76
CA ARG A 82 59.37 5.06 3.24
C ARG A 82 58.08 5.41 3.98
N CYS A 83 56.92 5.06 3.41
CA CYS A 83 55.62 5.52 3.94
C CYS A 83 54.75 4.41 4.54
N GLY A 84 55.15 3.14 4.41
CA GLY A 84 54.40 1.99 4.92
C GLY A 84 53.09 1.70 4.18
N VAL A 85 52.83 2.36 3.06
CA VAL A 85 51.59 2.20 2.27
C VAL A 85 51.75 1.06 1.28
N GLU A 86 50.76 0.17 1.25
CA GLU A 86 50.69 -0.94 0.31
C GLU A 86 50.18 -0.48 -1.06
N VAL A 87 50.93 -0.82 -2.11
CA VAL A 87 50.59 -0.45 -3.50
C VAL A 87 49.51 -1.39 -4.04
N THR A 88 48.25 -0.96 -3.94
CA THR A 88 47.07 -1.69 -4.36
C THR A 88 46.08 -0.79 -5.11
N ARG A 89 44.90 -1.33 -5.47
CA ARG A 89 43.82 -0.52 -6.05
C ARG A 89 43.17 0.34 -4.97
N LYS A 90 42.74 1.55 -5.34
CA LYS A 90 41.99 2.48 -4.48
C LYS A 90 40.73 1.83 -3.88
N LYS A 91 40.10 0.89 -4.60
CA LYS A 91 38.88 0.18 -4.18
C LYS A 91 38.98 -0.41 -2.76
N VAL A 92 40.17 -0.84 -2.33
CA VAL A 92 40.36 -1.41 -0.98
C VAL A 92 40.03 -0.42 0.14
N ARG A 93 40.09 0.90 -0.11
CA ARG A 93 39.69 1.97 0.83
C ARG A 93 38.20 1.99 1.17
N ARG A 94 37.39 1.20 0.46
CA ARG A 94 35.97 0.97 0.77
C ARG A 94 35.76 -0.27 1.65
N GLU A 95 36.73 -1.17 1.72
CA GLU A 95 36.62 -2.48 2.37
C GLU A 95 37.43 -2.55 3.68
N ARG A 96 38.64 -1.96 3.72
CA ARG A 96 39.54 -2.00 4.88
C ARG A 96 39.01 -1.16 6.03
N MET A 97 38.87 -1.76 7.20
CA MET A 97 38.45 -1.09 8.43
C MET A 97 39.65 -0.71 9.30
N GLY A 98 39.50 0.34 10.09
CA GLY A 98 40.42 0.70 11.17
C GLY A 98 39.79 0.39 12.53
N HIS A 99 40.54 0.59 13.62
CA HIS A 99 40.00 0.51 14.97
C HIS A 99 40.55 1.62 15.87
N ILE A 100 39.87 1.87 16.99
CA ILE A 100 40.31 2.74 18.09
C ILE A 100 40.25 1.91 19.37
N THR A 101 41.37 1.83 20.09
CA THR A 101 41.41 1.22 21.42
C THR A 101 40.93 2.24 22.45
N LEU A 102 39.78 1.96 23.06
CA LEU A 102 39.20 2.84 24.07
C LEU A 102 39.97 2.68 25.39
N ALA A 103 40.23 3.79 26.08
CA ALA A 103 40.94 3.79 27.36
C ALA A 103 40.15 3.07 28.46
N VAL A 104 38.82 3.11 28.39
CA VAL A 104 37.89 2.48 29.32
C VAL A 104 36.79 1.77 28.54
N PRO A 105 36.28 0.61 29.00
CA PRO A 105 35.16 -0.07 28.36
C PRO A 105 33.90 0.81 28.35
N VAL A 106 33.21 0.87 27.20
CA VAL A 106 32.02 1.70 26.98
C VAL A 106 30.81 0.82 26.69
N VAL A 107 29.69 1.09 27.34
CA VAL A 107 28.46 0.32 27.11
C VAL A 107 27.83 0.71 25.77
N HIS A 108 27.42 -0.25 24.96
CA HIS A 108 26.79 0.05 23.68
C HIS A 108 25.33 0.53 23.85
N ILE A 109 25.02 1.74 23.38
CA ILE A 109 23.71 2.40 23.56
C ILE A 109 22.48 1.58 23.11
N TRP A 110 22.60 0.81 22.02
CA TRP A 110 21.50 -0.05 21.55
C TRP A 110 21.05 -1.09 22.58
N TYR A 111 21.95 -1.67 23.37
CA TYR A 111 21.57 -2.69 24.37
C TYR A 111 21.07 -2.08 25.67
N LEU A 112 21.43 -0.82 25.94
CA LEU A 112 21.00 -0.05 27.09
C LEU A 112 19.60 0.58 26.89
N ARG A 113 19.43 1.38 25.85
CA ARG A 113 18.23 2.20 25.59
C ARG A 113 17.27 1.62 24.54
N SER A 114 17.45 0.38 24.11
CA SER A 114 16.39 -0.30 23.34
C SER A 114 15.22 -0.65 24.25
N ILE A 115 14.00 -0.55 23.74
CA ILE A 115 12.80 -1.03 24.43
C ILE A 115 12.39 -2.34 23.75
N PRO A 116 12.47 -3.49 24.43
CA PRO A 116 12.97 -3.68 25.80
C PRO A 116 14.51 -3.73 25.88
N SER A 117 15.06 -3.33 27.04
CA SER A 117 16.51 -3.24 27.27
C SER A 117 17.08 -4.62 27.58
N LYS A 118 18.12 -5.02 26.83
CA LYS A 118 18.71 -6.36 26.95
C LYS A 118 19.61 -6.44 28.18
N LEU A 119 20.34 -5.36 28.49
CA LEU A 119 21.18 -5.28 29.67
C LEU A 119 20.36 -5.28 30.97
N SER A 120 19.25 -4.54 30.99
CA SER A 120 18.32 -4.52 32.14
C SER A 120 17.79 -5.92 32.46
N TYR A 121 17.38 -6.69 31.45
CA TYR A 121 16.94 -8.06 31.67
C TYR A 121 18.07 -8.98 32.11
N LEU A 122 19.29 -8.87 31.58
CA LEU A 122 20.37 -9.73 32.05
C LEU A 122 20.75 -9.40 33.51
N ALA A 123 20.91 -8.11 33.83
CA ALA A 123 21.25 -7.62 35.17
C ALA A 123 20.14 -7.83 36.22
N GLY A 124 18.87 -7.91 35.79
CA GLY A 124 17.72 -7.93 36.71
C GLY A 124 17.46 -6.60 37.43
N LYS A 125 18.00 -5.49 36.89
CA LYS A 125 17.88 -4.12 37.44
C LYS A 125 17.09 -3.23 36.47
N SER A 126 16.53 -2.13 36.98
CA SER A 126 15.80 -1.19 36.11
C SER A 126 16.75 -0.46 35.15
N THR A 127 16.24 0.06 34.03
CA THR A 127 17.07 0.82 33.09
C THR A 127 17.60 2.12 33.70
N LYS A 128 16.87 2.72 34.65
CA LYS A 128 17.30 3.95 35.34
C LYS A 128 18.50 3.67 36.24
N ASP A 129 18.45 2.57 36.98
CA ASP A 129 19.54 2.17 37.88
C ASP A 129 20.82 1.87 37.11
N LEU A 130 20.69 1.18 35.97
CA LEU A 130 21.84 0.95 35.08
C LEU A 130 22.41 2.24 34.48
N GLU A 131 21.58 3.24 34.15
CA GLU A 131 22.08 4.54 33.70
C GLU A 131 22.90 5.25 34.77
N ARG A 132 22.49 5.19 36.05
CA ARG A 132 23.25 5.76 37.18
C ARG A 132 24.64 5.13 37.29
N VAL A 133 24.76 3.80 37.13
CA VAL A 133 26.07 3.12 37.15
C VAL A 133 26.91 3.49 35.93
N ILE A 134 26.33 3.48 34.72
CA ILE A 134 27.06 3.70 33.46
C ILE A 134 27.60 5.13 33.34
N TYR A 135 26.85 6.12 33.84
CA TYR A 135 27.27 7.53 33.82
C TYR A 135 28.03 7.97 35.09
N TYR A 136 28.56 7.01 35.86
CA TYR A 136 29.44 7.22 37.02
C TYR A 136 28.80 7.98 38.19
N GLU A 137 27.53 7.68 38.49
CA GLU A 137 26.82 8.20 39.68
C GLU A 137 26.79 7.19 40.84
N MET A 138 26.66 5.89 40.56
CA MET A 138 26.56 4.81 41.56
C MET A 138 27.63 3.73 41.35
N PHE A 139 28.06 3.09 42.45
CA PHE A 139 28.90 1.90 42.41
C PHE A 139 28.04 0.64 42.33
N MET A 140 28.55 -0.38 41.64
CA MET A 140 27.97 -1.71 41.59
C MET A 140 28.92 -2.69 42.27
N VAL A 141 28.42 -3.41 43.27
CA VAL A 141 29.17 -4.43 44.00
C VAL A 141 29.42 -5.62 43.07
N VAL A 142 30.67 -5.87 42.72
CA VAL A 142 31.05 -7.02 41.88
C VAL A 142 31.36 -8.22 42.77
N GLU A 143 32.15 -8.01 43.83
CA GLU A 143 32.44 -9.01 44.84
C GLU A 143 32.16 -8.44 46.24
N PRO A 144 31.21 -9.00 47.00
CA PRO A 144 30.82 -8.44 48.29
C PRO A 144 31.83 -8.75 49.41
N GLY A 145 32.69 -9.77 49.28
CA GLY A 145 33.56 -10.22 50.37
C GLY A 145 32.76 -10.48 51.66
N ASN A 146 33.30 -10.03 52.80
CA ASN A 146 32.65 -10.15 54.12
C ASN A 146 31.75 -8.95 54.50
N SER A 147 31.46 -8.04 53.56
CA SER A 147 30.70 -6.80 53.83
C SER A 147 29.21 -6.99 54.14
N GLY A 148 28.64 -8.19 53.90
CA GLY A 148 27.22 -8.46 54.08
C GLY A 148 26.30 -7.96 52.96
N LEU A 149 26.84 -7.28 51.95
CA LEU A 149 26.10 -6.83 50.76
C LEU A 149 25.82 -7.96 49.77
N LYS A 150 24.79 -7.80 48.94
CA LYS A 150 24.50 -8.77 47.87
C LYS A 150 25.33 -8.47 46.62
N LYS A 151 25.67 -9.54 45.89
CA LYS A 151 26.31 -9.43 44.57
C LYS A 151 25.43 -8.60 43.62
N PHE A 152 26.02 -7.63 42.93
CA PHE A 152 25.37 -6.67 42.03
C PHE A 152 24.35 -5.72 42.69
N GLU A 153 24.50 -5.49 44.00
CA GLU A 153 23.84 -4.39 44.70
C GLU A 153 24.44 -3.03 44.28
N LEU A 154 23.65 -1.97 44.40
CA LEU A 154 24.06 -0.62 44.03
C LEU A 154 24.21 0.20 45.31
N ILE A 155 25.35 0.87 45.45
CA ILE A 155 25.70 1.65 46.63
C ILE A 155 26.13 3.05 46.22
N ASP A 156 25.90 4.02 47.11
CA ASP A 156 26.32 5.40 46.94
C ASP A 156 27.83 5.55 47.27
N GLU A 157 28.40 6.72 46.98
CA GLU A 157 29.85 6.96 47.17
C GLU A 157 30.27 6.93 48.66
N ASP A 158 29.44 7.48 49.55
CA ASP A 158 29.73 7.49 50.99
C ASP A 158 29.78 6.06 51.56
N GLU A 159 28.78 5.23 51.21
CA GLU A 159 28.72 3.81 51.58
C GLU A 159 29.91 3.02 50.99
N TYR A 160 30.30 3.32 49.76
CA TYR A 160 31.47 2.70 49.13
C TYR A 160 32.76 2.98 49.92
N LEU A 161 33.00 4.24 50.30
CA LEU A 161 34.20 4.62 51.04
C LEU A 161 34.26 4.00 52.44
N GLU A 162 33.12 3.92 53.14
CA GLU A 162 33.01 3.27 54.44
C GLU A 162 33.38 1.78 54.35
N ILE A 163 32.77 1.06 53.40
CA ILE A 163 32.97 -0.39 53.24
C ILE A 163 34.35 -0.70 52.68
N GLU A 164 34.87 0.10 51.75
CA GLU A 164 36.22 -0.07 51.21
C GLU A 164 37.29 0.12 52.30
N SER A 165 37.08 1.03 53.25
CA SER A 165 38.00 1.22 54.37
C SER A 165 38.06 0.01 55.31
N GLN A 166 36.92 -0.68 55.52
CA GLN A 166 36.80 -1.79 56.47
C GLN A 166 37.09 -3.15 55.83
N PHE A 167 36.63 -3.36 54.61
CA PHE A 167 36.61 -4.68 53.93
C PHE A 167 37.27 -4.65 52.55
N GLY A 168 37.80 -3.51 52.11
CA GLY A 168 38.54 -3.41 50.85
C GLY A 168 39.93 -4.02 50.94
N TYR A 169 40.65 -4.07 49.82
CA TYR A 169 41.94 -4.77 49.69
C TYR A 169 42.93 -4.45 50.82
N LEU A 170 43.05 -3.19 51.23
CA LEU A 170 43.96 -2.77 52.30
C LEU A 170 43.44 -3.05 53.73
N GLY A 171 42.13 -3.25 53.90
CA GLY A 171 41.47 -3.45 55.20
C GLY A 171 41.36 -4.92 55.65
N VAL A 172 41.50 -5.88 54.73
CA VAL A 172 41.41 -7.33 55.05
C VAL A 172 42.78 -7.95 55.33
N SER A 173 42.78 -9.07 56.07
CA SER A 173 43.96 -9.86 56.43
C SER A 173 44.67 -10.43 55.20
N ASP A 174 45.96 -10.75 55.31
CA ASP A 174 46.73 -11.33 54.19
C ASP A 174 46.16 -12.69 53.73
N GLU A 175 45.57 -13.48 54.64
CA GLU A 175 44.89 -14.74 54.30
C GLU A 175 43.62 -14.53 53.46
N ASP A 176 42.88 -13.44 53.69
CA ASP A 176 41.68 -13.11 52.92
C ASP A 176 42.01 -12.49 51.56
N ARG A 177 43.17 -11.82 51.44
CA ARG A 177 43.69 -11.33 50.15
C ARG A 177 44.04 -12.48 49.22
N ASP A 178 44.70 -13.51 49.76
CA ASP A 178 45.11 -14.70 49.00
C ASP A 178 43.91 -15.54 48.53
N ASN A 179 42.77 -15.45 49.25
CA ASN A 179 41.51 -16.11 48.89
C ASN A 179 40.56 -15.24 48.04
N GLU A 180 40.98 -14.06 47.58
CA GLU A 180 40.16 -13.09 46.83
C GLU A 180 38.87 -12.65 47.58
N ASN A 181 38.84 -12.77 48.91
CA ASN A 181 37.68 -12.48 49.77
C ASN A 181 37.62 -11.02 50.25
N TYR A 182 37.98 -10.07 49.39
CA TYR A 182 37.89 -8.63 49.67
C TYR A 182 36.71 -7.98 48.95
N PHE A 183 36.20 -6.90 49.52
CA PHE A 183 35.14 -6.11 48.90
C PHE A 183 35.66 -5.40 47.66
N TYR A 184 34.97 -5.58 46.53
CA TYR A 184 35.26 -4.92 45.26
C TYR A 184 33.98 -4.43 44.59
N ALA A 185 33.89 -3.12 44.41
CA ALA A 185 32.83 -2.48 43.64
C ALA A 185 33.42 -1.55 42.58
N ALA A 186 32.75 -1.47 41.43
CA ALA A 186 33.21 -0.69 40.28
C ALA A 186 32.08 0.18 39.74
N MET A 187 32.43 1.16 38.90
CA MET A 187 31.48 2.02 38.19
C MET A 187 31.62 1.91 36.67
N GLY A 188 30.62 2.41 35.94
CA GLY A 188 30.69 2.60 34.50
C GLY A 188 30.62 1.31 33.69
N GLY A 189 31.23 1.34 32.50
CA GLY A 189 31.27 0.18 31.60
C GLY A 189 32.18 -0.96 32.09
N GLU A 190 33.09 -0.68 33.02
CA GLU A 190 33.95 -1.68 33.66
C GLU A 190 33.14 -2.58 34.60
N ALA A 191 32.36 -1.99 35.50
CA ALA A 191 31.43 -2.72 36.38
C ALA A 191 30.48 -3.63 35.59
N MET A 192 29.90 -3.11 34.51
CA MET A 192 29.01 -3.89 33.64
C MET A 192 29.73 -5.05 32.96
N LYS A 193 31.02 -4.90 32.62
CA LYS A 193 31.81 -5.94 31.95
C LYS A 193 32.11 -7.07 32.90
N GLU A 194 32.51 -6.73 34.12
CA GLU A 194 32.78 -7.71 35.15
C GLU A 194 31.52 -8.46 35.56
N MET A 195 30.41 -7.75 35.79
CA MET A 195 29.11 -8.37 36.06
C MET A 195 28.74 -9.37 34.96
N LEU A 196 28.78 -8.96 33.69
CA LEU A 196 28.40 -9.83 32.57
C LEU A 196 29.34 -11.03 32.39
N SER A 197 30.62 -10.90 32.73
CA SER A 197 31.59 -11.99 32.65
C SER A 197 31.43 -13.04 33.76
N ARG A 198 30.99 -12.61 34.96
CA ARG A 198 30.80 -13.48 36.13
C ARG A 198 29.41 -14.15 36.18
N ILE A 199 28.43 -13.68 35.40
CA ILE A 199 27.08 -14.28 35.36
C ILE A 199 27.13 -15.68 34.71
N ASN A 200 26.71 -16.71 35.44
CA ASN A 200 26.43 -18.02 34.87
C ASN A 200 25.03 -18.07 34.24
N ILE A 201 24.99 -18.17 32.92
CA ILE A 201 23.76 -18.15 32.12
C ILE A 201 22.91 -19.42 32.35
N LEU A 202 23.55 -20.56 32.64
CA LEU A 202 22.87 -21.83 32.86
C LEU A 202 22.10 -21.83 34.18
N ASP A 203 22.74 -21.34 35.25
CA ASP A 203 22.14 -21.26 36.59
C ASP A 203 20.99 -20.25 36.59
N LEU A 204 21.21 -19.07 36.00
CA LEU A 204 20.17 -18.04 35.85
C LEU A 204 18.96 -18.56 35.06
N LYS A 205 19.18 -19.41 34.05
CA LYS A 205 18.07 -20.06 33.32
C LYS A 205 17.29 -21.00 34.23
N ALA A 206 17.95 -21.83 35.02
CA ALA A 206 17.31 -22.77 35.92
C ALA A 206 16.44 -22.02 36.95
N GLU A 207 16.99 -20.98 37.57
CA GLU A 207 16.28 -20.09 38.51
C GLU A 207 15.03 -19.47 37.88
N LEU A 208 15.15 -18.89 36.68
CA LEU A 208 14.02 -18.24 36.01
C LEU A 208 12.92 -19.24 35.59
N VAL A 209 13.29 -20.45 35.18
CA VAL A 209 12.32 -21.51 34.86
C VAL A 209 11.57 -21.95 36.11
N GLU A 210 12.27 -22.08 37.24
CA GLU A 210 11.65 -22.40 38.52
C GLU A 210 10.68 -21.31 38.97
N ILE A 211 11.08 -20.03 38.89
CA ILE A 211 10.19 -18.90 39.20
C ILE A 211 8.92 -18.92 38.33
N VAL A 212 9.03 -19.26 37.05
CA VAL A 212 7.86 -19.33 36.15
C VAL A 212 6.91 -20.48 36.52
N LYS A 213 7.44 -21.61 37.01
CA LYS A 213 6.65 -22.77 37.45
C LYS A 213 6.00 -22.54 38.82
N THR A 214 6.76 -22.01 39.78
CA THR A 214 6.35 -21.93 41.19
C THR A 214 5.58 -20.65 41.52
N SER A 215 5.83 -19.54 40.81
CA SER A 215 5.21 -18.25 41.14
C SER A 215 3.74 -18.15 40.72
N LYS A 216 2.85 -17.90 41.69
CA LYS A 216 1.41 -17.63 41.47
C LYS A 216 1.12 -16.21 40.95
N SER A 217 2.07 -15.28 41.05
CA SER A 217 1.89 -13.88 40.62
C SER A 217 2.06 -13.73 39.09
N LYS A 218 1.03 -13.21 38.42
CA LYS A 218 1.05 -12.94 36.96
C LYS A 218 2.17 -11.97 36.57
N GLN A 219 2.47 -10.97 37.39
CA GLN A 219 3.52 -9.98 37.12
C GLN A 219 4.92 -10.59 37.23
N LYS A 220 5.24 -11.27 38.34
CA LYS A 220 6.54 -11.93 38.53
C LYS A 220 6.80 -12.98 37.46
N ARG A 221 5.79 -13.79 37.12
CA ARG A 221 5.86 -14.77 36.03
C ARG A 221 6.06 -14.11 34.66
N GLY A 222 5.36 -13.01 34.39
CA GLY A 222 5.51 -12.25 33.15
C GLY A 222 6.91 -11.66 32.98
N ASP A 223 7.50 -11.11 34.03
CA ASP A 223 8.85 -10.53 33.98
C ASP A 223 9.94 -11.60 33.91
N ALA A 224 9.77 -12.72 34.63
CA ALA A 224 10.65 -13.88 34.50
C ALA A 224 10.62 -14.47 33.06
N LEU A 225 9.46 -14.56 32.42
CA LEU A 225 9.33 -15.00 31.02
C LEU A 225 10.06 -14.05 30.04
N LYS A 226 9.91 -12.74 30.21
CA LYS A 226 10.63 -11.74 29.39
C LYS A 226 12.14 -11.87 29.56
N ARG A 227 12.60 -12.07 30.80
CA ARG A 227 14.01 -12.25 31.14
C ARG A 227 14.58 -13.55 30.56
N LEU A 228 13.84 -14.65 30.73
CA LEU A 228 14.19 -15.97 30.21
C LEU A 228 14.37 -15.97 28.68
N LYS A 229 13.52 -15.23 27.94
CA LYS A 229 13.64 -15.08 26.47
C LYS A 229 15.00 -14.50 26.04
N VAL A 230 15.56 -13.56 26.82
CA VAL A 230 16.88 -12.99 26.55
C VAL A 230 17.98 -13.98 26.95
N VAL A 231 17.90 -14.57 28.14
CA VAL A 231 18.88 -15.56 28.64
C VAL A 231 19.01 -16.75 27.67
N GLN A 232 17.89 -17.29 27.19
CA GLN A 232 17.86 -18.40 26.22
C GLN A 232 18.59 -18.09 24.90
N SER A 233 18.67 -16.81 24.52
CA SER A 233 19.40 -16.40 23.32
C SER A 233 20.92 -16.60 23.47
N PHE A 234 21.45 -16.47 24.68
CA PHE A 234 22.87 -16.64 25.01
C PHE A 234 23.25 -18.05 25.47
N VAL A 235 22.26 -18.91 25.75
CA VAL A 235 22.54 -20.32 26.10
C VAL A 235 23.30 -21.00 24.95
N PRO A 236 24.41 -21.69 25.26
CA PRO A 236 25.17 -22.46 24.28
C PRO A 236 24.31 -23.61 23.76
N ASP A 237 24.13 -23.66 22.45
CA ASP A 237 23.33 -24.67 21.76
C ASP A 237 24.12 -25.16 20.55
N LEU A 238 24.29 -26.48 20.42
CA LEU A 238 25.04 -27.12 19.34
C LEU A 238 24.46 -26.81 17.95
N SER A 239 23.18 -26.43 17.87
CA SER A 239 22.53 -25.99 16.63
C SER A 239 22.95 -24.58 16.17
N LYS A 240 23.48 -23.74 17.07
CA LYS A 240 23.87 -22.37 16.75
C LYS A 240 25.29 -22.33 16.19
N LYS A 241 25.43 -21.94 14.91
CA LYS A 241 26.73 -21.73 14.23
C LYS A 241 27.65 -20.72 14.93
N ARG A 242 27.12 -19.83 15.77
CA ARG A 242 27.89 -18.78 16.46
C ARG A 242 27.42 -18.59 17.88
N LEU A 243 28.33 -18.80 18.84
CA LEU A 243 28.12 -18.44 20.24
C LEU A 243 28.32 -16.94 20.42
N ASN A 244 27.40 -16.29 21.15
CA ASN A 244 27.57 -14.92 21.61
C ASN A 244 27.82 -14.94 23.11
N LYS A 245 28.79 -14.17 23.58
CA LYS A 245 28.98 -13.94 25.02
C LYS A 245 28.33 -12.61 25.46
N PRO A 246 27.76 -12.52 26.67
CA PRO A 246 27.12 -11.30 27.15
C PRO A 246 28.07 -10.10 27.22
N GLU A 247 29.34 -10.29 27.59
CA GLU A 247 30.30 -9.20 27.75
C GLU A 247 30.61 -8.46 26.43
N TRP A 248 30.31 -9.05 25.26
CA TRP A 248 30.51 -8.40 23.95
C TRP A 248 29.52 -7.27 23.67
N MET A 249 28.54 -7.03 24.54
CA MET A 249 27.70 -5.82 24.50
C MET A 249 28.47 -4.56 24.96
N ILE A 250 29.65 -4.73 25.54
CA ILE A 250 30.52 -3.65 26.02
C ILE A 250 31.68 -3.52 25.04
N VAL A 251 31.85 -2.30 24.55
CA VAL A 251 32.82 -1.96 23.51
C VAL A 251 34.10 -1.52 24.19
N SER A 252 35.14 -2.36 24.11
CA SER A 252 36.52 -1.97 24.44
C SER A 252 37.29 -1.51 23.20
N ILE A 253 36.92 -2.03 22.03
CA ILE A 253 37.57 -1.72 20.75
C ILE A 253 36.50 -1.23 19.78
N LEU A 254 36.62 0.02 19.36
CA LEU A 254 35.66 0.67 18.47
C LEU A 254 36.12 0.53 17.01
N PRO A 255 35.35 -0.12 16.12
CA PRO A 255 35.68 -0.17 14.70
C PRO A 255 35.44 1.19 14.02
N VAL A 256 36.37 1.56 13.15
CA VAL A 256 36.29 2.77 12.31
C VAL A 256 35.90 2.37 10.89
N ILE A 257 34.77 2.91 10.41
CA ILE A 257 34.26 2.64 9.07
C ILE A 257 35.24 3.17 7.99
N PRO A 258 35.38 2.49 6.83
CA PRO A 258 36.29 2.90 5.77
C PRO A 258 36.01 4.33 5.24
N PRO A 259 37.04 5.11 4.85
CA PRO A 259 36.90 6.50 4.42
C PRO A 259 35.97 6.75 3.23
N GLU A 260 35.91 5.81 2.26
CA GLU A 260 35.03 5.94 1.09
C GLU A 260 33.52 5.90 1.46
N LEU A 261 33.18 5.37 2.64
CA LEU A 261 31.82 5.41 3.18
C LEU A 261 31.52 6.69 3.98
N ARG A 262 32.54 7.53 4.21
CA ARG A 262 32.49 8.82 4.92
C ARG A 262 33.34 9.88 4.19
N PRO A 263 33.07 10.17 2.91
CA PRO A 263 33.97 10.93 2.05
C PRO A 263 34.15 12.38 2.51
N LEU A 264 35.28 12.96 2.11
CA LEU A 264 35.56 14.39 2.10
C LEU A 264 35.55 14.82 0.64
N VAL A 265 34.55 15.61 0.25
CA VAL A 265 34.39 16.06 -1.14
C VAL A 265 34.85 17.51 -1.23
N PRO A 266 35.84 17.84 -2.09
CA PRO A 266 36.21 19.22 -2.34
C PRO A 266 35.04 19.93 -3.05
N LEU A 267 34.72 21.12 -2.58
CA LEU A 267 33.77 22.05 -3.21
C LEU A 267 34.55 23.17 -3.91
N GLU A 268 33.90 23.86 -4.83
CA GLU A 268 34.43 25.07 -5.44
C GLU A 268 34.76 26.11 -4.35
N GLY A 269 35.91 26.78 -4.47
CA GLY A 269 36.41 27.73 -3.47
C GLY A 269 37.26 27.12 -2.34
N GLY A 270 37.82 25.92 -2.52
CA GLY A 270 38.79 25.32 -1.59
C GLY A 270 38.20 24.82 -0.27
N ARG A 271 36.87 24.78 -0.16
CA ARG A 271 36.15 24.21 0.99
C ARG A 271 35.98 22.70 0.82
N PHE A 272 35.80 21.99 1.93
CA PHE A 272 35.50 20.56 1.92
C PHE A 272 34.15 20.29 2.57
N ALA A 273 33.30 19.52 1.89
CA ALA A 273 32.13 18.92 2.51
C ALA A 273 32.55 17.62 3.20
N ALA A 274 32.44 17.61 4.54
CA ALA A 274 32.72 16.44 5.35
C ALA A 274 31.44 15.69 5.72
N SER A 275 31.50 14.36 5.72
CA SER A 275 30.45 13.55 6.37
C SER A 275 30.43 13.79 7.88
N ASP A 276 29.22 13.95 8.44
CA ASP A 276 28.95 14.09 9.89
C ASP A 276 29.65 13.01 10.75
N LEU A 277 29.86 11.80 10.21
CA LEU A 277 30.57 10.72 10.91
C LEU A 277 32.02 11.09 11.26
N ASN A 278 32.70 11.84 10.39
CA ASN A 278 34.09 12.23 10.64
C ASN A 278 34.19 13.12 11.89
N ASP A 279 33.22 14.00 12.11
CA ASP A 279 33.18 14.86 13.30
C ASP A 279 32.87 14.06 14.57
N LEU A 280 32.00 13.06 14.49
CA LEU A 280 31.69 12.16 15.60
C LEU A 280 32.93 11.31 15.99
N TYR A 281 33.62 10.72 15.02
CA TYR A 281 34.89 10.01 15.27
C TYR A 281 35.97 10.93 15.83
N ARG A 282 36.10 12.16 15.30
CA ARG A 282 37.06 13.15 15.79
C ARG A 282 36.88 13.43 17.27
N ARG A 283 35.63 13.64 17.70
CA ARG A 283 35.30 13.88 19.13
C ARG A 283 35.71 12.70 20.01
N ILE A 284 35.45 11.47 19.57
CA ILE A 284 35.84 10.26 20.31
C ILE A 284 37.36 10.17 20.45
N ILE A 285 38.11 10.37 19.36
CA ILE A 285 39.58 10.29 19.40
C ILE A 285 40.17 11.36 20.33
N ILE A 286 39.70 12.60 20.25
CA ILE A 286 40.16 13.69 21.13
C ILE A 286 39.90 13.36 22.60
N ARG A 287 38.69 12.89 22.93
CA ARG A 287 38.31 12.53 24.30
C ARG A 287 39.09 11.32 24.81
N ASN A 288 39.26 10.31 23.98
CA ASN A 288 39.98 9.10 24.33
C ASN A 288 41.47 9.39 24.59
N ASN A 289 42.12 10.19 23.73
CA ASN A 289 43.52 10.58 23.91
C ASN A 289 43.70 11.45 25.16
N ARG A 290 42.77 12.40 25.40
CA ARG A 290 42.78 13.20 26.63
C ARG A 290 42.63 12.33 27.88
N LEU A 291 41.73 11.34 27.85
CA LEU A 291 41.55 10.41 28.97
C LEU A 291 42.82 9.57 29.22
N LYS A 292 43.47 9.06 28.17
CA LYS A 292 44.76 8.35 28.30
C LYS A 292 45.83 9.22 28.97
N GLN A 293 45.98 10.47 28.53
CA GLN A 293 46.91 11.43 29.14
C GLN A 293 46.59 11.72 30.61
N LEU A 294 45.31 11.90 30.96
CA LEU A 294 44.89 12.13 32.34
C LEU A 294 45.15 10.92 33.24
N MET A 295 45.02 9.70 32.71
CA MET A 295 45.36 8.46 33.43
C MET A 295 46.86 8.32 33.65
N GLU A 296 47.68 8.67 32.64
CA GLU A 296 49.15 8.66 32.75
C GLU A 296 49.65 9.64 33.83
N ILE A 297 49.02 10.82 33.94
CA ILE A 297 49.36 11.85 34.93
C ILE A 297 48.73 11.55 36.31
N LYS A 298 47.92 10.49 36.44
CA LYS A 298 47.16 10.16 37.67
C LYS A 298 46.33 11.34 38.18
N ALA A 299 45.55 11.96 37.28
CA ALA A 299 44.66 13.06 37.63
C ALA A 299 43.59 12.63 38.66
N PRO A 300 43.03 13.57 39.46
CA PRO A 300 41.99 13.27 40.44
C PRO A 300 40.76 12.56 39.85
N ASP A 301 40.14 11.68 40.64
CA ASP A 301 39.04 10.82 40.19
C ASP A 301 37.82 11.58 39.70
N VAL A 302 37.51 12.74 40.26
CA VAL A 302 36.39 13.59 39.79
C VAL A 302 36.57 13.99 38.33
N ILE A 303 37.81 14.32 37.93
CA ILE A 303 38.15 14.70 36.55
C ILE A 303 38.11 13.45 35.65
N LEU A 304 38.66 12.33 36.13
CA LEU A 304 38.63 11.06 35.39
C LEU A 304 37.19 10.58 35.15
N ARG A 305 36.32 10.59 36.16
CA ARG A 305 34.90 10.22 36.05
C ARG A 305 34.18 11.09 35.04
N ASN A 306 34.40 12.42 35.07
CA ASN A 306 33.81 13.31 34.10
C ASN A 306 34.29 13.00 32.66
N GLU A 307 35.59 12.77 32.44
CA GLU A 307 36.10 12.48 31.10
C GLU A 307 35.69 11.07 30.61
N LYS A 308 35.61 10.07 31.51
CA LYS A 308 35.02 8.74 31.23
C LYS A 308 33.55 8.86 30.81
N ARG A 309 32.75 9.65 31.54
CA ARG A 309 31.36 9.98 31.18
C ARG A 309 31.32 10.62 29.79
N MET A 310 32.11 11.67 29.55
CA MET A 310 32.16 12.34 28.24
C MET A 310 32.56 11.41 27.08
N LEU A 311 33.42 10.42 27.33
CA LEU A 311 33.77 9.39 26.34
C LEU A 311 32.58 8.46 26.03
N GLN A 312 31.90 7.95 27.07
CA GLN A 312 30.66 7.17 26.93
C GLN A 312 29.63 7.94 26.10
N GLU A 313 29.44 9.22 26.43
CA GLU A 313 28.55 10.13 25.72
C GLU A 313 28.90 10.33 24.23
N ALA A 314 30.19 10.45 23.92
CA ALA A 314 30.67 10.63 22.55
C ALA A 314 30.47 9.37 21.70
N VAL A 315 30.71 8.18 22.28
CA VAL A 315 30.48 6.90 21.62
C VAL A 315 28.98 6.63 21.45
N ASP A 316 28.15 6.98 22.43
CA ASP A 316 26.69 6.92 22.31
C ASP A 316 26.21 7.72 21.08
N ALA A 317 26.74 8.93 20.90
CA ALA A 317 26.35 9.81 19.80
C ALA A 317 26.79 9.28 18.42
N LEU A 318 27.90 8.55 18.33
CA LEU A 318 28.33 7.88 17.09
C LEU A 318 27.34 6.79 16.68
N PHE A 319 26.91 5.96 17.63
CA PHE A 319 25.99 4.86 17.35
C PHE A 319 24.57 5.37 17.12
N ASP A 320 24.03 6.18 18.03
CA ASP A 320 22.67 6.73 17.95
C ASP A 320 22.56 8.10 18.65
N ASN A 321 22.63 9.18 17.86
CA ASN A 321 22.56 10.55 18.37
C ASN A 321 21.14 10.96 18.81
N ASN A 322 20.10 10.34 18.23
CA ASN A 322 18.70 10.70 18.47
C ASN A 322 18.15 10.14 19.79
N ARG A 323 18.73 9.03 20.29
CA ARG A 323 18.35 8.45 21.59
C ARG A 323 18.98 9.15 22.80
N ARG A 324 19.80 10.19 22.59
CA ARG A 324 20.32 11.02 23.68
C ARG A 324 19.28 12.08 24.08
N LYS A 325 19.30 12.50 25.35
CA LYS A 325 18.44 13.60 25.84
C LYS A 325 18.70 14.89 25.05
N THR A 326 19.98 15.17 24.74
CA THR A 326 20.41 16.29 23.91
C THR A 326 21.27 15.78 22.76
N ALA A 327 20.79 15.96 21.53
CA ALA A 327 21.53 15.57 20.34
C ALA A 327 22.72 16.50 20.11
N ILE A 328 23.86 15.92 19.74
CA ILE A 328 25.04 16.68 19.34
C ILE A 328 24.76 17.39 18.02
N ARG A 329 24.95 18.71 18.00
CA ARG A 329 24.73 19.56 16.83
C ARG A 329 26.05 20.01 16.20
N SER A 330 26.01 20.25 14.90
CA SER A 330 27.06 20.94 14.15
C SER A 330 27.00 22.45 14.39
N GLY A 331 27.98 23.20 13.87
CA GLY A 331 27.99 24.68 13.93
C GLY A 331 26.74 25.32 13.31
N SER A 332 26.08 24.63 12.38
CA SER A 332 24.81 25.03 11.76
C SER A 332 23.55 24.71 12.59
N ARG A 333 23.69 24.38 13.88
CA ARG A 333 22.62 23.94 14.81
C ARG A 333 21.82 22.69 14.38
N ARG A 334 22.17 22.07 13.26
CA ARG A 334 21.61 20.79 12.81
C ARG A 334 22.22 19.61 13.60
N PRO A 335 21.43 18.59 14.00
CA PRO A 335 21.98 17.38 14.62
C PRO A 335 22.86 16.60 13.62
N LEU A 336 24.00 16.11 14.11
CA LEU A 336 24.90 15.25 13.32
C LEU A 336 24.24 13.89 13.08
N LYS A 337 24.35 13.36 11.85
CA LYS A 337 23.86 12.02 11.50
C LYS A 337 24.76 10.93 12.09
N SER A 338 24.15 10.02 12.85
CA SER A 338 24.81 8.84 13.45
C SER A 338 24.83 7.63 12.51
N LEU A 339 25.51 6.55 12.91
CA LEU A 339 25.49 5.28 12.18
C LEU A 339 24.07 4.70 12.07
N SER A 340 23.25 4.85 13.12
CA SER A 340 21.84 4.41 13.10
C SER A 340 21.01 5.18 12.08
N ASP A 341 21.23 6.49 11.94
CA ASP A 341 20.50 7.34 10.99
C ASP A 341 20.85 7.04 9.53
N MET A 342 22.05 6.51 9.29
CA MET A 342 22.43 6.01 7.96
C MET A 342 21.74 4.70 7.59
N LEU A 343 21.31 3.92 8.58
CA LEU A 343 20.62 2.65 8.34
C LEU A 343 19.10 2.83 8.34
N ARG A 344 18.56 3.58 9.30
CA ARG A 344 17.12 3.75 9.56
C ARG A 344 16.55 5.00 8.88
N GLY A 345 15.23 5.02 8.72
CA GLY A 345 14.48 6.17 8.22
C GLY A 345 14.27 6.13 6.71
N LYS A 346 13.61 7.16 6.18
CA LYS A 346 13.34 7.27 4.73
C LYS A 346 14.64 7.43 3.92
N THR A 347 15.58 8.19 4.44
CA THR A 347 16.92 8.39 3.84
C THR A 347 17.94 7.32 4.25
N GLY A 348 17.51 6.31 5.02
CA GLY A 348 18.38 5.22 5.45
C GLY A 348 18.66 4.26 4.31
N ARG A 349 19.80 3.55 4.37
CA ARG A 349 20.27 2.65 3.32
C ARG A 349 19.24 1.59 2.92
N PHE A 350 18.51 1.01 3.87
CA PHE A 350 17.51 -0.04 3.57
C PHE A 350 16.40 0.48 2.64
N ARG A 351 15.92 1.71 2.82
CA ARG A 351 14.81 2.24 2.04
C ARG A 351 15.26 2.98 0.79
N GLN A 352 16.28 3.82 0.89
CA GLN A 352 16.70 4.70 -0.20
C GLN A 352 17.69 4.07 -1.19
N ASN A 353 18.48 3.08 -0.76
CA ASN A 353 19.59 2.55 -1.56
C ASN A 353 19.47 1.05 -1.86
N LEU A 354 18.73 0.29 -1.05
CA LEU A 354 18.53 -1.15 -1.27
C LEU A 354 17.21 -1.40 -2.00
N LEU A 355 16.10 -0.87 -1.46
CA LEU A 355 14.77 -1.02 -2.06
C LEU A 355 14.52 -0.02 -3.18
N GLY A 356 14.65 1.28 -2.90
CA GLY A 356 14.72 2.31 -3.94
C GLY A 356 16.14 2.37 -4.50
N LYS A 357 16.30 2.37 -5.83
CA LYS A 357 17.60 2.62 -6.48
C LYS A 357 17.38 3.51 -7.69
N ARG A 358 18.38 4.33 -7.98
CA ARG A 358 18.48 4.94 -9.30
C ARG A 358 19.00 3.87 -10.24
N VAL A 359 18.39 3.78 -11.42
CA VAL A 359 18.65 2.73 -12.40
C VAL A 359 19.11 3.42 -13.69
N ASP A 360 20.22 2.96 -14.24
CA ASP A 360 20.69 3.38 -15.56
C ASP A 360 19.76 2.80 -16.65
N TYR A 361 19.90 3.22 -17.92
CA TYR A 361 19.01 2.78 -19.00
C TYR A 361 17.53 3.05 -18.73
N SER A 362 17.25 4.22 -18.15
CA SER A 362 15.90 4.70 -17.91
C SER A 362 15.71 6.13 -18.40
N GLY A 363 14.49 6.45 -18.82
CA GLY A 363 14.08 7.76 -19.30
C GLY A 363 12.71 8.15 -18.75
N ARG A 364 12.33 9.42 -18.87
CA ARG A 364 10.98 9.89 -18.52
C ARG A 364 10.55 10.95 -19.52
N SER A 365 9.29 10.91 -19.94
CA SER A 365 8.67 12.00 -20.67
C SER A 365 7.18 12.11 -20.35
N VAL A 366 6.56 13.20 -20.82
CA VAL A 366 5.12 13.40 -20.81
C VAL A 366 4.46 12.39 -21.75
N ILE A 367 3.29 11.90 -21.36
CA ILE A 367 2.48 11.00 -22.18
C ILE A 367 1.45 11.76 -23.02
N VAL A 368 1.20 11.24 -24.22
CA VAL A 368 0.13 11.66 -25.12
C VAL A 368 -0.61 10.43 -25.63
N VAL A 369 -1.83 10.63 -26.12
CA VAL A 369 -2.63 9.52 -26.66
C VAL A 369 -2.06 9.04 -28.00
N GLY A 370 -1.92 7.72 -28.17
CA GLY A 370 -1.59 7.08 -29.44
C GLY A 370 -2.74 6.17 -29.87
N PRO A 371 -3.79 6.69 -30.53
CA PRO A 371 -4.97 5.91 -30.89
C PRO A 371 -4.68 4.84 -31.94
N ASP A 372 -3.73 5.07 -32.84
CA ASP A 372 -3.39 4.13 -33.93
C ASP A 372 -2.49 2.97 -33.48
N LEU A 373 -1.95 3.02 -32.25
CA LEU A 373 -1.13 1.96 -31.70
C LEU A 373 -1.98 0.71 -31.43
N LYS A 374 -1.36 -0.47 -31.50
CA LYS A 374 -1.97 -1.70 -30.98
C LYS A 374 -1.81 -1.80 -29.48
N LEU A 375 -2.60 -2.65 -28.82
CA LEU A 375 -2.56 -2.80 -27.37
C LEU A 375 -1.15 -3.09 -26.79
N HIS A 376 -0.34 -3.86 -27.52
CA HIS A 376 1.03 -4.25 -27.11
C HIS A 376 2.11 -3.25 -27.51
N GLU A 377 1.79 -2.17 -28.22
CA GLU A 377 2.74 -1.19 -28.74
C GLU A 377 2.76 0.09 -27.89
N CYS A 378 3.90 0.78 -27.87
CA CYS A 378 4.00 2.13 -27.32
C CYS A 378 4.83 3.03 -28.24
N GLY A 379 4.48 4.31 -28.35
CA GLY A 379 5.26 5.26 -29.15
C GLY A 379 6.42 5.82 -28.35
N MET A 380 7.65 5.59 -28.82
CA MET A 380 8.87 6.04 -28.17
C MET A 380 9.59 7.13 -28.99
N PRO A 381 9.90 8.30 -28.39
CA PRO A 381 10.61 9.37 -29.08
C PRO A 381 11.97 8.92 -29.61
N LYS A 382 12.28 9.20 -30.89
CA LYS A 382 13.57 8.86 -31.52
C LYS A 382 14.79 9.34 -30.72
N ASN A 383 14.73 10.55 -30.17
CA ASN A 383 15.83 11.11 -29.36
C ASN A 383 16.04 10.35 -28.05
N MET A 384 14.97 9.91 -27.41
CA MET A 384 15.04 9.10 -26.19
C MET A 384 15.58 7.71 -26.51
N ALA A 385 15.12 7.10 -27.60
CA ALA A 385 15.58 5.81 -28.08
C ALA A 385 17.08 5.80 -28.37
N LEU A 386 17.58 6.83 -29.05
CA LEU A 386 18.99 6.95 -29.38
C LEU A 386 19.90 6.95 -28.14
N GLU A 387 19.48 7.62 -27.05
CA GLU A 387 20.25 7.62 -25.80
C GLU A 387 20.12 6.31 -25.01
N LEU A 388 18.92 5.74 -24.91
CA LEU A 388 18.70 4.48 -24.18
C LEU A 388 19.39 3.28 -24.83
N PHE A 389 19.34 3.20 -26.16
CA PHE A 389 19.91 2.10 -26.93
C PHE A 389 21.37 2.35 -27.35
N LYS A 390 22.02 3.42 -26.88
CA LYS A 390 23.36 3.85 -27.33
C LYS A 390 24.41 2.71 -27.36
N PRO A 391 24.53 1.82 -26.34
CA PRO A 391 25.49 0.72 -26.41
C PRO A 391 25.15 -0.34 -27.48
N HIS A 392 23.87 -0.69 -27.63
CA HIS A 392 23.39 -1.62 -28.66
C HIS A 392 23.63 -1.05 -30.06
N MET A 393 23.38 0.25 -30.23
CA MET A 393 23.66 0.98 -31.47
C MET A 393 25.14 0.94 -31.86
N ILE A 394 26.04 1.19 -30.90
CA ILE A 394 27.49 1.13 -31.15
C ILE A 394 27.90 -0.28 -31.60
N HIS A 395 27.36 -1.32 -30.97
CA HIS A 395 27.63 -2.71 -31.33
C HIS A 395 27.13 -3.04 -32.75
N GLU A 396 25.88 -2.70 -33.07
CA GLU A 396 25.28 -2.96 -34.39
C GLU A 396 25.94 -2.18 -35.53
N LEU A 397 26.32 -0.92 -35.30
CA LEU A 397 27.06 -0.12 -36.29
C LEU A 397 28.43 -0.72 -36.61
N MET A 398 29.08 -1.34 -35.64
CA MET A 398 30.34 -2.06 -35.85
C MET A 398 30.12 -3.41 -36.53
N SER A 399 29.14 -4.19 -36.07
CA SER A 399 28.79 -5.52 -36.62
C SER A 399 28.44 -5.45 -38.11
N ARG A 400 27.72 -4.39 -38.52
CA ARG A 400 27.32 -4.16 -39.91
C ARG A 400 28.41 -3.49 -40.78
N GLY A 401 29.57 -3.19 -40.21
CA GLY A 401 30.70 -2.63 -40.95
C GLY A 401 30.63 -1.13 -41.28
N TYR A 402 29.68 -0.38 -40.71
CA TYR A 402 29.62 1.08 -40.90
C TYR A 402 30.80 1.79 -40.22
N THR A 403 31.33 1.22 -39.13
CA THR A 403 32.51 1.74 -38.43
C THR A 403 33.41 0.62 -37.92
N GLN A 404 34.71 0.91 -37.82
CA GLN A 404 35.71 -0.04 -37.30
C GLN A 404 36.02 0.19 -35.81
N THR A 405 35.74 1.37 -35.26
CA THR A 405 36.09 1.72 -33.87
C THR A 405 34.89 2.23 -33.09
N PRO A 406 34.78 1.90 -31.78
CA PRO A 406 33.67 2.33 -30.93
C PRO A 406 33.63 3.86 -30.76
N ARG A 407 34.78 4.53 -30.86
CA ARG A 407 34.86 5.99 -30.78
C ARG A 407 34.22 6.65 -32.01
N SER A 408 34.47 6.11 -33.21
CA SER A 408 33.83 6.59 -34.44
C SER A 408 32.32 6.33 -34.41
N ALA A 409 31.90 5.12 -34.00
CA ALA A 409 30.49 4.79 -33.85
C ALA A 409 29.77 5.75 -32.89
N LYS A 410 30.40 6.04 -31.74
CA LYS A 410 29.88 7.01 -30.78
C LYS A 410 29.72 8.40 -31.38
N LEU A 411 30.69 8.84 -32.19
CA LEU A 411 30.65 10.14 -32.87
C LEU A 411 29.50 10.21 -33.89
N MET A 412 29.29 9.15 -34.69
CA MET A 412 28.17 9.08 -35.64
C MET A 412 26.81 9.15 -34.93
N VAL A 413 26.68 8.46 -33.78
CA VAL A 413 25.47 8.49 -32.96
C VAL A 413 25.24 9.89 -32.38
N GLU A 414 26.28 10.57 -31.90
CA GLU A 414 26.21 11.93 -31.36
C GLU A 414 25.89 12.98 -32.45
N ASN A 415 26.42 12.80 -33.66
CA ASN A 415 26.12 13.62 -34.83
C ASN A 415 24.76 13.32 -35.47
N ARG A 416 24.06 12.26 -35.03
CA ARG A 416 22.72 11.85 -35.49
C ARG A 416 22.65 11.64 -37.01
N GLU A 417 23.61 10.91 -37.56
CA GLU A 417 23.63 10.64 -39.00
C GLU A 417 22.41 9.82 -39.46
N PRO A 418 21.92 9.99 -40.70
CA PRO A 418 20.72 9.29 -41.20
C PRO A 418 20.79 7.75 -41.09
N VAL A 419 21.98 7.18 -41.22
CA VAL A 419 22.21 5.72 -41.10
C VAL A 419 21.89 5.22 -39.69
N VAL A 420 22.13 6.04 -38.66
CA VAL A 420 21.87 5.70 -37.26
C VAL A 420 20.39 5.43 -37.02
N TYR A 421 19.49 6.20 -37.64
CA TYR A 421 18.05 5.98 -37.49
C TYR A 421 17.57 4.67 -38.11
N LYS A 422 18.15 4.26 -39.25
CA LYS A 422 17.83 2.96 -39.88
C LYS A 422 18.28 1.78 -39.00
N VAL A 423 19.46 1.88 -38.39
CA VAL A 423 19.96 0.86 -37.48
C VAL A 423 19.17 0.85 -36.17
N LEU A 424 18.76 2.02 -35.68
CA LEU A 424 17.92 2.15 -34.49
C LEU A 424 16.57 1.46 -34.65
N GLU A 425 15.91 1.64 -35.80
CA GLU A 425 14.64 0.96 -36.08
C GLU A 425 14.78 -0.57 -36.03
N TYR A 426 15.90 -1.11 -36.54
CA TYR A 426 16.19 -2.53 -36.44
C TYR A 426 16.41 -3.00 -34.99
N VAL A 427 17.22 -2.27 -34.22
CA VAL A 427 17.51 -2.61 -32.81
C VAL A 427 16.26 -2.63 -31.95
N VAL A 428 15.34 -1.70 -32.24
CA VAL A 428 14.13 -1.48 -31.44
C VAL A 428 13.05 -2.52 -31.75
N ARG A 429 12.98 -3.04 -32.98
CA ARG A 429 11.90 -3.91 -33.48
C ARG A 429 11.61 -5.16 -32.64
N ASP A 430 12.63 -5.76 -32.04
CA ASP A 430 12.49 -6.98 -31.23
C ASP A 430 12.91 -6.78 -29.76
N HIS A 431 12.92 -5.54 -29.27
CA HIS A 431 13.33 -5.24 -27.91
C HIS A 431 12.18 -4.62 -27.08
N PRO A 432 11.57 -5.37 -26.13
CA PRO A 432 10.49 -4.84 -25.30
C PRO A 432 11.01 -3.74 -24.37
N VAL A 433 10.14 -2.79 -24.02
CA VAL A 433 10.42 -1.74 -23.04
C VAL A 433 9.38 -1.76 -21.93
N LEU A 434 9.80 -1.42 -20.71
CA LEU A 434 8.89 -1.31 -19.57
C LEU A 434 8.45 0.14 -19.40
N LEU A 435 7.14 0.36 -19.37
CA LEU A 435 6.55 1.64 -18.99
C LEU A 435 6.05 1.58 -17.55
N ASN A 436 6.34 2.63 -16.78
CA ASN A 436 5.98 2.75 -15.37
C ASN A 436 5.37 4.12 -15.08
N ARG A 437 4.20 4.13 -14.41
CA ARG A 437 3.61 5.35 -13.83
C ARG A 437 3.78 5.35 -12.32
N ALA A 438 4.38 6.42 -11.79
CA ALA A 438 4.55 6.61 -10.36
C ALA A 438 3.41 7.48 -9.78
N PRO A 439 2.83 7.13 -8.61
CA PRO A 439 3.15 5.99 -7.75
C PRO A 439 2.53 4.67 -8.24
N THR A 440 3.30 3.58 -8.19
CA THR A 440 2.83 2.23 -8.56
C THR A 440 2.05 1.59 -7.41
N LEU A 441 0.72 1.62 -7.46
CA LEU A 441 -0.15 1.08 -6.41
C LEU A 441 -0.41 -0.43 -6.56
N HIS A 442 -0.41 -0.92 -7.79
CA HIS A 442 -0.67 -2.32 -8.15
C HIS A 442 0.22 -2.74 -9.32
N ARG A 443 0.29 -4.05 -9.59
CA ARG A 443 1.19 -4.62 -10.60
C ARG A 443 1.05 -4.00 -12.00
N LEU A 444 -0.17 -3.64 -12.41
CA LEU A 444 -0.42 -3.13 -13.77
C LEU A 444 0.06 -1.68 -13.98
N GLY A 445 0.52 -1.01 -12.92
CA GLY A 445 1.24 0.26 -13.04
C GLY A 445 2.64 0.12 -13.66
N ILE A 446 3.09 -1.11 -13.94
CA ILE A 446 4.27 -1.42 -14.75
C ILE A 446 3.88 -2.49 -15.78
N GLN A 447 4.04 -2.18 -17.07
CA GLN A 447 3.78 -3.14 -18.16
C GLN A 447 4.87 -3.05 -19.22
N ALA A 448 5.06 -4.14 -19.95
CA ALA A 448 5.93 -4.21 -21.11
C ALA A 448 5.17 -3.88 -22.39
N PHE A 449 5.86 -3.20 -23.30
CA PHE A 449 5.36 -2.81 -24.61
C PHE A 449 6.46 -3.00 -25.66
N GLN A 450 6.03 -3.14 -26.92
CA GLN A 450 6.89 -3.07 -28.08
C GLN A 450 7.03 -1.60 -28.50
N PRO A 451 8.23 -1.00 -28.45
CA PRO A 451 8.43 0.38 -28.87
C PRO A 451 8.27 0.55 -30.38
N VAL A 452 7.52 1.58 -30.78
CA VAL A 452 7.39 2.12 -32.13
C VAL A 452 8.01 3.51 -32.15
N LEU A 453 8.94 3.77 -33.07
CA LEU A 453 9.65 5.05 -33.10
C LEU A 453 8.72 6.17 -33.60
N VAL A 454 8.54 7.20 -32.78
CA VAL A 454 7.70 8.37 -33.11
C VAL A 454 8.53 9.65 -33.19
N ASP A 455 8.06 10.58 -34.02
CA ASP A 455 8.60 11.92 -34.09
C ASP A 455 8.07 12.78 -32.94
N GLY A 456 8.96 13.56 -32.31
CA GLY A 456 8.63 14.41 -31.15
C GLY A 456 9.43 14.05 -29.89
N LYS A 457 8.88 14.44 -28.74
CA LYS A 457 9.50 14.26 -27.41
C LYS A 457 8.61 13.52 -26.41
N ALA A 458 7.31 13.37 -26.71
CA ALA A 458 6.34 12.74 -25.82
C ALA A 458 6.20 11.24 -26.12
N ILE A 459 5.92 10.46 -25.08
CA ILE A 459 5.65 9.02 -25.21
C ILE A 459 4.18 8.87 -25.62
N GLN A 460 3.89 8.11 -26.67
CA GLN A 460 2.50 7.79 -27.01
C GLN A 460 2.06 6.53 -26.28
N LEU A 461 0.92 6.59 -25.61
CA LEU A 461 0.35 5.49 -24.86
C LEU A 461 -0.97 5.04 -25.48
N HIS A 462 -1.20 3.73 -25.49
CA HIS A 462 -2.45 3.15 -25.95
C HIS A 462 -3.62 3.53 -24.99
N PRO A 463 -4.79 3.95 -25.50
CA PRO A 463 -5.87 4.45 -24.63
C PRO A 463 -6.47 3.38 -23.69
N LEU A 464 -6.52 2.11 -24.09
CA LEU A 464 -7.07 1.03 -23.24
C LEU A 464 -6.21 0.70 -22.01
N VAL A 465 -4.92 1.08 -22.00
CA VAL A 465 -4.06 0.84 -20.82
C VAL A 465 -4.09 2.00 -19.83
N CYS A 466 -4.72 3.13 -20.18
CA CYS A 466 -4.83 4.28 -19.28
C CYS A 466 -5.58 3.95 -17.99
N SER A 467 -6.62 3.10 -18.04
CA SER A 467 -7.31 2.60 -16.85
C SER A 467 -6.37 1.82 -15.93
N ALA A 468 -5.49 1.00 -16.50
CA ALA A 468 -4.53 0.19 -15.76
C ALA A 468 -3.40 1.01 -15.14
N PHE A 469 -2.94 2.07 -15.81
CA PHE A 469 -1.97 3.01 -15.22
C PHE A 469 -2.63 4.07 -14.34
N ASN A 470 -3.96 4.16 -14.36
CA ASN A 470 -4.75 5.27 -13.83
C ASN A 470 -4.23 6.64 -14.34
N ALA A 471 -3.85 6.69 -15.63
CA ALA A 471 -3.15 7.79 -16.26
C ALA A 471 -4.09 8.68 -17.08
N ASP A 472 -3.86 10.00 -17.00
CA ASP A 472 -4.59 11.01 -17.77
C ASP A 472 -3.62 11.78 -18.68
N PHE A 473 -4.13 12.50 -19.67
CA PHE A 473 -3.32 13.24 -20.66
C PHE A 473 -3.25 14.75 -20.36
N ASP A 474 -3.09 15.13 -19.09
CA ASP A 474 -3.05 16.52 -18.61
C ASP A 474 -1.64 17.04 -18.27
N GLY A 475 -0.60 16.26 -18.59
CA GLY A 475 0.80 16.54 -18.25
C GLY A 475 1.49 15.45 -17.43
N ASP A 476 0.78 14.35 -17.16
CA ASP A 476 1.33 13.15 -16.57
C ASP A 476 2.59 12.64 -17.30
N GLN A 477 3.47 12.03 -16.51
CA GLN A 477 4.75 11.53 -16.99
C GLN A 477 4.89 10.05 -16.69
N MET A 478 5.45 9.31 -17.64
CA MET A 478 5.80 7.90 -17.46
C MET A 478 7.30 7.70 -17.63
N ALA A 479 7.84 6.77 -16.85
CA ALA A 479 9.21 6.33 -16.95
C ALA A 479 9.32 5.12 -17.89
N VAL A 480 10.37 5.08 -18.69
CA VAL A 480 10.75 3.97 -19.56
C VAL A 480 11.97 3.28 -18.97
N HIS A 481 11.97 1.95 -18.93
CA HIS A 481 13.12 1.13 -18.53
C HIS A 481 13.44 0.09 -19.60
N LEU A 482 14.73 -0.10 -19.87
CA LEU A 482 15.21 -1.05 -20.88
C LEU A 482 15.68 -2.38 -20.25
N PRO A 483 15.04 -3.53 -20.55
CA PRO A 483 15.50 -4.84 -20.09
C PRO A 483 16.72 -5.31 -20.90
N LEU A 484 17.88 -5.42 -20.24
CA LEU A 484 19.13 -5.72 -20.94
C LEU A 484 19.39 -7.21 -21.16
N SER A 485 19.21 -8.04 -20.13
CA SER A 485 19.48 -9.48 -20.24
C SER A 485 18.41 -10.19 -21.07
N LEU A 486 18.78 -11.30 -21.72
CA LEU A 486 17.86 -12.07 -22.54
C LEU A 486 16.71 -12.64 -21.68
N GLU A 487 17.03 -13.09 -20.46
CA GLU A 487 16.05 -13.59 -19.50
C GLU A 487 15.03 -12.51 -19.13
N ALA A 488 15.47 -11.27 -18.93
CA ALA A 488 14.58 -10.15 -18.61
C ALA A 488 13.70 -9.77 -19.81
N GLN A 489 14.24 -9.82 -21.03
CA GLN A 489 13.45 -9.58 -22.25
C GLN A 489 12.38 -10.67 -22.44
N MET A 490 12.72 -11.93 -22.19
CA MET A 490 11.78 -13.06 -22.24
C MET A 490 10.71 -12.94 -21.15
N GLU A 491 11.09 -12.61 -19.91
CA GLU A 491 10.16 -12.35 -18.81
C GLU A 491 9.19 -11.22 -19.16
N CYS A 492 9.69 -10.12 -19.73
CA CYS A 492 8.86 -9.00 -20.16
C CYS A 492 7.82 -9.44 -21.20
N ARG A 493 8.22 -10.24 -22.19
CA ARG A 493 7.32 -10.73 -23.25
C ARG A 493 6.27 -11.70 -22.73
N MET A 494 6.68 -12.66 -21.89
CA MET A 494 5.79 -13.72 -21.43
C MET A 494 4.85 -13.27 -20.31
N LEU A 495 5.32 -12.44 -19.37
CA LEU A 495 4.57 -12.12 -18.16
C LEU A 495 4.05 -10.68 -18.11
N MET A 496 4.80 -9.71 -18.65
CA MET A 496 4.52 -8.29 -18.42
C MET A 496 3.89 -7.57 -19.61
N LEU A 497 3.81 -8.21 -20.78
CA LEU A 497 3.23 -7.60 -21.98
C LEU A 497 1.78 -7.17 -21.71
N SER A 498 1.41 -5.96 -22.13
CA SER A 498 0.07 -5.41 -21.88
C SER A 498 -1.05 -6.29 -22.42
N SER A 499 -0.84 -6.97 -23.56
CA SER A 499 -1.81 -7.91 -24.16
C SER A 499 -2.05 -9.18 -23.34
N HIS A 500 -1.17 -9.52 -22.40
CA HIS A 500 -1.41 -10.63 -21.46
C HIS A 500 -2.13 -10.19 -20.19
N ASN A 501 -2.14 -8.88 -19.91
CA ASN A 501 -2.56 -8.33 -18.63
C ASN A 501 -3.83 -7.49 -18.76
N ILE A 502 -4.90 -8.11 -19.29
CA ILE A 502 -6.20 -7.46 -19.52
C ILE A 502 -7.19 -7.60 -18.37
N LEU A 503 -6.93 -8.50 -17.41
CA LEU A 503 -7.76 -8.72 -16.23
C LEU A 503 -7.20 -8.02 -14.99
N HIS A 504 -8.09 -7.55 -14.13
CA HIS A 504 -7.76 -6.95 -12.86
C HIS A 504 -7.45 -8.04 -11.81
N PRO A 505 -6.29 -7.98 -11.11
CA PRO A 505 -5.84 -9.06 -10.24
C PRO A 505 -6.67 -9.25 -8.96
N ALA A 506 -7.48 -8.27 -8.57
CA ALA A 506 -8.27 -8.34 -7.33
C ALA A 506 -9.64 -9.05 -7.49
N ASN A 507 -10.26 -8.95 -8.67
CA ASN A 507 -11.63 -9.42 -8.91
C ASN A 507 -11.79 -10.20 -10.22
N GLY A 508 -10.74 -10.30 -11.05
CA GLY A 508 -10.75 -11.04 -12.30
C GLY A 508 -11.61 -10.44 -13.41
N GLN A 509 -12.11 -9.21 -13.24
CA GLN A 509 -12.84 -8.50 -14.28
C GLN A 509 -11.88 -7.82 -15.27
N PRO A 510 -12.28 -7.63 -16.54
CA PRO A 510 -11.47 -6.88 -17.50
C PRO A 510 -11.18 -5.46 -17.01
N ILE A 511 -9.91 -5.06 -17.03
CA ILE A 511 -9.46 -3.69 -16.74
C ILE A 511 -9.27 -2.87 -18.02
N ALA A 512 -8.86 -3.54 -19.10
CA ALA A 512 -8.68 -2.96 -20.43
C ALA A 512 -10.04 -2.78 -21.12
N VAL A 513 -10.95 -2.07 -20.46
CA VAL A 513 -12.29 -1.78 -20.96
C VAL A 513 -12.29 -0.39 -21.60
N PRO A 514 -12.88 -0.24 -22.78
CA PRO A 514 -13.17 1.06 -23.36
C PRO A 514 -13.81 2.02 -22.36
N SER A 515 -13.34 3.26 -22.38
CA SER A 515 -13.81 4.33 -21.50
C SER A 515 -14.14 5.59 -22.29
N GLN A 516 -14.95 6.47 -21.69
CA GLN A 516 -15.24 7.80 -22.22
C GLN A 516 -15.77 7.72 -23.67
N ASP A 517 -15.10 8.35 -24.62
CA ASP A 517 -15.54 8.52 -26.00
C ASP A 517 -15.82 7.20 -26.72
N MET A 518 -15.01 6.15 -26.46
CA MET A 518 -15.24 4.84 -27.05
C MET A 518 -16.60 4.24 -26.62
N VAL A 519 -16.97 4.42 -25.35
CA VAL A 519 -18.28 3.98 -24.84
C VAL A 519 -19.40 4.79 -25.45
N LEU A 520 -19.23 6.12 -25.54
CA LEU A 520 -20.21 7.01 -26.17
C LEU A 520 -20.44 6.64 -27.65
N GLY A 521 -19.39 6.31 -28.39
CA GLY A 521 -19.46 5.86 -29.78
C GLY A 521 -20.24 4.55 -29.93
N CYS A 522 -19.95 3.54 -29.11
CA CYS A 522 -20.68 2.27 -29.10
C CYS A 522 -22.15 2.44 -28.67
N TYR A 523 -22.39 3.31 -27.69
CA TYR A 523 -23.74 3.61 -27.21
C TYR A 523 -24.55 4.32 -28.30
N TYR A 524 -23.98 5.34 -28.93
CA TYR A 524 -24.60 6.03 -30.06
C TYR A 524 -24.91 5.04 -31.18
N LEU A 525 -23.95 4.19 -31.55
CA LEU A 525 -24.10 3.18 -32.60
C LEU A 525 -25.28 2.22 -32.34
N THR A 526 -25.50 1.81 -31.09
CA THR A 526 -26.46 0.74 -30.77
C THR A 526 -27.85 1.22 -30.36
N ARG A 527 -28.06 2.54 -30.27
CA ARG A 527 -29.33 3.16 -29.89
C ARG A 527 -30.30 3.18 -31.08
N PRO A 528 -31.57 2.74 -30.91
CA PRO A 528 -32.57 2.83 -31.98
C PRO A 528 -33.14 4.24 -32.10
N LYS A 529 -33.61 4.59 -33.30
CA LYS A 529 -34.36 5.83 -33.57
C LYS A 529 -35.61 5.50 -34.38
N GLU A 530 -36.77 5.92 -33.90
CA GLU A 530 -38.02 5.76 -34.62
C GLU A 530 -38.05 6.63 -35.88
N GLY A 531 -38.53 6.08 -37.01
CA GLY A 531 -38.67 6.78 -38.27
C GLY A 531 -37.37 6.98 -39.07
N ASP A 532 -36.28 6.26 -38.73
CA ASP A 532 -35.04 6.32 -39.49
C ASP A 532 -35.15 5.59 -40.85
N LYS A 533 -34.31 5.97 -41.81
CA LYS A 533 -34.40 5.52 -43.20
C LYS A 533 -34.24 4.00 -43.30
N GLY A 534 -35.23 3.31 -43.87
CA GLY A 534 -35.17 1.86 -44.08
C GLY A 534 -35.63 1.00 -42.90
N GLN A 535 -36.40 1.57 -41.98
CA GLN A 535 -37.09 0.84 -40.91
C GLN A 535 -37.93 -0.34 -41.47
N GLY A 536 -37.86 -1.49 -40.79
CA GLY A 536 -38.60 -2.71 -41.11
C GLY A 536 -37.99 -3.58 -42.22
N LYS A 537 -36.83 -3.19 -42.80
CA LYS A 537 -36.14 -4.02 -43.80
C LYS A 537 -35.61 -5.32 -43.19
N MET A 538 -35.50 -6.35 -44.04
CA MET A 538 -34.98 -7.66 -43.68
C MET A 538 -33.67 -7.92 -44.42
N PHE A 539 -32.68 -8.45 -43.71
CA PHE A 539 -31.37 -8.82 -44.26
C PHE A 539 -31.10 -10.30 -44.06
N GLY A 540 -30.58 -10.97 -45.09
CA GLY A 540 -30.20 -12.38 -45.08
C GLY A 540 -28.83 -12.65 -44.44
N SER A 541 -27.97 -11.63 -44.31
CA SER A 541 -26.65 -11.74 -43.68
C SER A 541 -26.16 -10.40 -43.10
N ILE A 542 -25.14 -10.45 -42.23
CA ILE A 542 -24.46 -9.25 -41.69
C ILE A 542 -23.85 -8.42 -42.83
N GLN A 543 -23.23 -9.07 -43.82
CA GLN A 543 -22.59 -8.41 -44.96
C GLN A 543 -23.60 -7.62 -45.80
N GLU A 544 -24.79 -8.17 -46.02
CA GLU A 544 -25.86 -7.46 -46.75
C GLU A 544 -26.31 -6.19 -46.01
N GLY A 545 -26.40 -6.26 -44.67
CA GLY A 545 -26.69 -5.09 -43.84
C GLY A 545 -25.60 -4.01 -43.92
N LEU A 546 -24.32 -4.40 -43.94
CA LEU A 546 -23.18 -3.49 -44.11
C LEU A 546 -23.20 -2.82 -45.49
N ILE A 547 -23.39 -3.60 -46.56
CA ILE A 547 -23.49 -3.08 -47.94
C ILE A 547 -24.67 -2.10 -48.07
N ALA A 548 -25.80 -2.40 -47.44
CA ALA A 548 -26.97 -1.50 -47.45
C ALA A 548 -26.68 -0.17 -46.75
N TYR A 549 -25.91 -0.20 -45.66
CA TYR A 549 -25.46 1.00 -44.95
C TYR A 549 -24.47 1.82 -45.80
N GLU A 550 -23.47 1.18 -46.40
CA GLU A 550 -22.48 1.83 -47.28
C GLU A 550 -23.15 2.51 -48.49
N ASN A 551 -24.16 1.86 -49.07
CA ASN A 551 -24.97 2.42 -50.16
C ASN A 551 -25.99 3.49 -49.69
N LYS A 552 -26.01 3.85 -48.40
CA LYS A 552 -26.93 4.83 -47.80
C LYS A 552 -28.42 4.48 -48.02
N ALA A 553 -28.72 3.18 -48.17
CA ALA A 553 -30.07 2.65 -48.35
C ALA A 553 -30.81 2.45 -47.02
N VAL A 554 -30.07 2.45 -45.91
CA VAL A 554 -30.57 2.40 -44.53
C VAL A 554 -29.79 3.37 -43.63
N GLY A 555 -30.44 3.90 -42.59
CA GLY A 555 -29.82 4.69 -41.53
C GLY A 555 -29.15 3.81 -40.46
N LEU A 556 -28.28 4.41 -39.64
CA LEU A 556 -27.54 3.70 -38.58
C LEU A 556 -28.48 3.17 -37.49
N HIS A 557 -29.51 3.95 -37.16
CA HIS A 557 -30.41 3.74 -36.03
C HIS A 557 -31.72 3.06 -36.44
N ALA A 558 -31.87 2.74 -37.73
CA ALA A 558 -33.05 2.11 -38.29
C ALA A 558 -33.25 0.69 -37.72
N GLU A 559 -34.47 0.42 -37.25
CA GLU A 559 -34.86 -0.92 -36.80
C GLU A 559 -35.07 -1.87 -37.98
N VAL A 560 -34.39 -3.00 -37.96
CA VAL A 560 -34.35 -4.00 -39.04
C VAL A 560 -34.40 -5.42 -38.49
N HIS A 561 -34.63 -6.40 -39.35
CA HIS A 561 -34.60 -7.83 -39.03
C HIS A 561 -33.40 -8.49 -39.72
N LEU A 562 -32.65 -9.31 -38.98
CA LEU A 562 -31.46 -9.99 -39.49
C LEU A 562 -31.61 -11.50 -39.35
N LYS A 563 -31.20 -12.25 -40.37
CA LYS A 563 -30.95 -13.69 -40.25
C LYS A 563 -29.48 -13.93 -39.87
N TYR A 564 -29.24 -14.51 -38.68
CA TYR A 564 -27.91 -14.80 -38.16
C TYR A 564 -27.79 -16.28 -37.79
N LYS A 565 -26.77 -16.98 -38.31
CA LYS A 565 -26.53 -18.43 -38.11
C LYS A 565 -27.80 -19.31 -38.26
N GLY A 566 -28.68 -18.98 -39.22
CA GLY A 566 -29.92 -19.70 -39.48
C GLY A 566 -31.15 -19.25 -38.67
N HIS A 567 -30.98 -18.44 -37.62
CA HIS A 567 -32.05 -17.91 -36.78
C HIS A 567 -32.40 -16.45 -37.13
N TRP A 568 -33.68 -16.10 -37.00
CA TRP A 568 -34.15 -14.72 -37.20
C TRP A 568 -34.03 -13.91 -35.91
N VAL A 569 -33.17 -12.90 -35.92
CA VAL A 569 -33.08 -11.88 -34.87
C VAL A 569 -34.06 -10.75 -35.23
N LYS A 570 -35.17 -10.67 -34.49
CA LYS A 570 -36.20 -9.65 -34.69
C LYS A 570 -35.86 -8.38 -33.90
N LYS A 571 -36.21 -7.21 -34.43
CA LYS A 571 -36.01 -5.89 -33.80
C LYS A 571 -34.54 -5.65 -33.41
N THR A 572 -33.66 -5.61 -34.41
CA THR A 572 -32.26 -5.16 -34.24
C THR A 572 -32.05 -3.82 -34.95
N THR A 573 -30.88 -3.21 -34.85
CA THR A 573 -30.54 -1.97 -35.57
C THR A 573 -29.34 -2.19 -36.48
N VAL A 574 -29.22 -1.41 -37.55
CA VAL A 574 -28.05 -1.47 -38.46
C VAL A 574 -26.75 -1.26 -37.67
N GLY A 575 -26.73 -0.35 -36.71
CA GLY A 575 -25.56 -0.15 -35.86
C GLY A 575 -25.24 -1.35 -34.95
N ARG A 576 -26.23 -2.10 -34.45
CA ARG A 576 -25.98 -3.39 -33.77
C ARG A 576 -25.40 -4.42 -34.73
N ILE A 577 -25.80 -4.44 -36.00
CA ILE A 577 -25.19 -5.33 -37.02
C ILE A 577 -23.71 -5.00 -37.21
N ILE A 578 -23.37 -3.70 -37.30
CA ILE A 578 -21.98 -3.21 -37.39
C ILE A 578 -21.19 -3.65 -36.14
N PHE A 579 -21.73 -3.44 -34.94
CA PHE A 579 -21.09 -3.86 -33.70
C PHE A 579 -20.85 -5.37 -33.63
N ASN A 580 -21.81 -6.19 -34.06
CA ASN A 580 -21.65 -7.64 -34.05
C ASN A 580 -20.67 -8.14 -35.12
N SER A 581 -20.32 -7.34 -36.13
CA SER A 581 -19.32 -7.73 -37.15
C SER A 581 -17.88 -7.77 -36.62
N ILE A 582 -17.60 -7.08 -35.51
CA ILE A 582 -16.27 -7.06 -34.89
C ILE A 582 -16.09 -8.14 -33.82
N LEU A 583 -17.19 -8.72 -33.33
CA LEU A 583 -17.16 -9.78 -32.30
C LEU A 583 -16.45 -11.04 -32.82
N PRO A 584 -15.79 -11.82 -31.94
CA PRO A 584 -15.33 -13.16 -32.30
C PRO A 584 -16.50 -14.05 -32.74
N ASP A 585 -16.24 -14.95 -33.69
CA ASP A 585 -17.28 -15.82 -34.27
C ASP A 585 -17.93 -16.76 -33.23
N GLU A 586 -17.23 -17.04 -32.14
CA GLU A 586 -17.71 -17.87 -31.03
C GLU A 586 -18.73 -17.17 -30.13
N VAL A 587 -18.76 -15.83 -30.12
CA VAL A 587 -19.62 -15.05 -29.23
C VAL A 587 -21.02 -14.90 -29.85
N ASP A 588 -22.05 -14.98 -29.02
CA ASP A 588 -23.43 -14.82 -29.45
C ASP A 588 -23.77 -13.38 -29.87
N PHE A 589 -24.82 -13.26 -30.69
CA PHE A 589 -25.27 -11.96 -31.18
C PHE A 589 -25.81 -11.08 -30.04
N VAL A 590 -25.19 -9.91 -29.85
CA VAL A 590 -25.57 -8.95 -28.81
C VAL A 590 -26.62 -7.99 -29.37
N ASN A 591 -27.87 -8.14 -28.93
CA ASN A 591 -29.01 -7.28 -29.33
C ASN A 591 -29.50 -6.34 -28.22
N LYS A 592 -28.58 -5.62 -27.57
CA LYS A 592 -28.89 -4.63 -26.51
C LYS A 592 -28.24 -3.29 -26.83
N ILE A 593 -28.65 -2.25 -26.09
CA ILE A 593 -27.92 -0.97 -26.06
C ILE A 593 -26.63 -1.20 -25.28
N ILE A 594 -25.51 -0.78 -25.85
CA ILE A 594 -24.18 -1.01 -25.29
C ILE A 594 -23.80 0.20 -24.43
N ASP A 595 -24.10 0.10 -23.14
CA ASP A 595 -23.55 0.99 -22.11
C ASP A 595 -22.19 0.45 -21.60
N LYS A 596 -21.55 1.19 -20.69
CA LYS A 596 -20.27 0.75 -20.10
C LYS A 596 -20.35 -0.62 -19.41
N LYS A 597 -21.48 -0.92 -18.75
CA LYS A 597 -21.64 -2.16 -17.96
C LYS A 597 -21.79 -3.37 -18.88
N GLU A 598 -22.68 -3.29 -19.86
CA GLU A 598 -22.87 -4.35 -20.85
C GLU A 598 -21.61 -4.52 -21.70
N LEU A 599 -20.90 -3.45 -22.06
CA LEU A 599 -19.62 -3.56 -22.77
C LEU A 599 -18.57 -4.33 -21.96
N THR A 600 -18.50 -4.09 -20.64
CA THR A 600 -17.61 -4.85 -19.74
C THR A 600 -17.97 -6.34 -19.73
N LYS A 601 -19.27 -6.67 -19.69
CA LYS A 601 -19.74 -8.06 -19.75
C LYS A 601 -19.41 -8.72 -21.09
N VAL A 602 -19.60 -8.02 -22.20
CA VAL A 602 -19.28 -8.54 -23.54
C VAL A 602 -17.78 -8.84 -23.65
N VAL A 603 -16.90 -7.95 -23.16
CA VAL A 603 -15.45 -8.20 -23.12
C VAL A 603 -15.11 -9.40 -22.22
N ASN A 604 -15.75 -9.53 -21.06
CA ASN A 604 -15.53 -10.67 -20.17
C ASN A 604 -15.95 -12.00 -20.81
N ASN A 605 -17.12 -12.03 -21.44
CA ASN A 605 -17.63 -13.22 -22.14
C ASN A 605 -16.74 -13.58 -23.34
N ALA A 606 -16.25 -12.59 -24.09
CA ALA A 606 -15.28 -12.82 -25.15
C ALA A 606 -13.99 -13.45 -24.61
N TYR A 607 -13.51 -13.02 -23.44
CA TYR A 607 -12.33 -13.60 -22.79
C TYR A 607 -12.55 -15.07 -22.40
N LEU A 608 -13.65 -15.36 -21.70
CA LEU A 608 -13.98 -16.71 -21.22
C LEU A 608 -14.19 -17.71 -22.35
N ILE A 609 -14.86 -17.31 -23.44
CA ILE A 609 -15.22 -18.20 -24.55
C ILE A 609 -14.11 -18.30 -25.60
N SER A 610 -13.54 -17.15 -26.01
CA SER A 610 -12.64 -17.05 -27.15
C SER A 610 -11.15 -17.04 -26.77
N GLY A 611 -10.85 -16.90 -25.47
CA GLY A 611 -9.50 -16.79 -24.93
C GLY A 611 -8.86 -15.42 -25.14
N ASN A 612 -7.64 -15.26 -24.60
CA ASN A 612 -6.97 -13.96 -24.55
C ASN A 612 -6.66 -13.35 -25.93
N TYR A 613 -6.09 -14.12 -26.86
CA TYR A 613 -5.61 -13.60 -28.15
C TYR A 613 -6.72 -12.97 -29.00
N LYS A 614 -7.86 -13.66 -29.13
CA LYS A 614 -9.03 -13.15 -29.88
C LYS A 614 -9.66 -11.93 -29.20
N THR A 615 -9.68 -11.91 -27.87
CA THR A 615 -10.16 -10.78 -27.08
C THR A 615 -9.31 -9.54 -27.29
N VAL A 616 -7.99 -9.66 -27.36
CA VAL A 616 -7.10 -8.51 -27.66
C VAL A 616 -7.37 -7.94 -29.06
N LEU A 617 -7.54 -8.80 -30.06
CA LEU A 617 -7.91 -8.37 -31.42
C LEU A 617 -9.28 -7.68 -31.45
N PHE A 618 -10.24 -8.21 -30.69
CA PHE A 618 -11.56 -7.60 -30.52
C PHE A 618 -11.45 -6.22 -29.86
N LEU A 619 -10.63 -6.06 -28.81
CA LEU A 619 -10.42 -4.79 -28.12
C LEU A 619 -9.82 -3.71 -29.03
N ASP A 620 -8.84 -4.05 -29.86
CA ASP A 620 -8.26 -3.11 -30.82
C ASP A 620 -9.31 -2.66 -31.85
N ARG A 621 -10.10 -3.60 -32.42
CA ARG A 621 -11.21 -3.27 -33.35
C ARG A 621 -12.31 -2.44 -32.69
N LEU A 622 -12.63 -2.75 -31.44
CA LEU A 622 -13.64 -2.06 -30.65
C LEU A 622 -13.23 -0.61 -30.35
N LYS A 623 -11.95 -0.38 -30.06
CA LYS A 623 -11.36 0.96 -29.93
C LYS A 623 -11.53 1.76 -31.23
N ASP A 624 -11.13 1.18 -32.37
CA ASP A 624 -11.22 1.85 -33.68
C ASP A 624 -12.68 2.19 -34.04
N LEU A 625 -13.60 1.24 -33.84
CA LEU A 625 -15.03 1.44 -34.06
C LEU A 625 -15.59 2.53 -33.13
N GLY A 626 -15.24 2.47 -31.84
CA GLY A 626 -15.69 3.42 -30.83
C GLY A 626 -15.29 4.86 -31.17
N PHE A 627 -14.01 5.10 -31.48
CA PHE A 627 -13.54 6.44 -31.87
C PHE A 627 -14.13 6.92 -33.19
N GLY A 628 -14.24 6.04 -34.19
CA GLY A 628 -14.86 6.36 -35.47
C GLY A 628 -16.32 6.80 -35.29
N MET A 629 -17.10 6.04 -34.53
CA MET A 629 -18.51 6.35 -34.28
C MET A 629 -18.70 7.54 -33.35
N ALA A 630 -17.83 7.74 -32.35
CA ALA A 630 -17.86 8.93 -31.51
C ALA A 630 -17.63 10.20 -32.34
N THR A 631 -16.67 10.17 -33.27
CA THR A 631 -16.41 11.29 -34.19
C THR A 631 -17.60 11.57 -35.10
N LEU A 632 -18.20 10.52 -35.67
CA LEU A 632 -19.39 10.65 -36.54
C LEU A 632 -20.64 11.11 -35.78
N SER A 633 -20.75 10.80 -34.49
CA SER A 633 -21.89 11.21 -33.66
C SER A 633 -22.02 12.73 -33.57
N GLY A 634 -20.91 13.47 -33.69
CA GLY A 634 -20.89 14.92 -33.55
C GLY A 634 -21.37 15.41 -32.18
N ALA A 635 -21.30 14.57 -31.15
CA ALA A 635 -21.74 14.91 -29.81
C ALA A 635 -20.98 16.14 -29.29
N SER A 636 -21.73 17.14 -28.84
CA SER A 636 -21.21 18.40 -28.29
C SER A 636 -22.02 18.78 -27.06
N ILE A 637 -21.46 19.61 -26.18
CA ILE A 637 -22.18 20.17 -25.03
C ILE A 637 -22.32 21.66 -25.24
N ALA A 638 -23.56 22.13 -25.37
CA ALA A 638 -23.90 23.54 -25.35
C ALA A 638 -24.75 23.91 -24.13
N ILE A 639 -24.80 25.20 -23.80
CA ILE A 639 -25.67 25.72 -22.72
C ILE A 639 -27.15 25.39 -22.99
N SER A 640 -27.54 25.27 -24.26
CA SER A 640 -28.90 24.88 -24.69
C SER A 640 -29.24 23.42 -24.36
N ASP A 641 -28.27 22.52 -24.28
CA ASP A 641 -28.51 21.09 -24.03
C ASP A 641 -28.74 20.80 -22.54
N VAL A 642 -28.32 21.73 -21.66
CA VAL A 642 -28.51 21.65 -20.21
C VAL A 642 -29.89 22.22 -19.85
N LEU A 643 -30.92 21.37 -19.75
CA LEU A 643 -32.29 21.80 -19.48
C LEU A 643 -32.58 21.90 -17.98
N ILE A 644 -33.17 23.02 -17.56
CA ILE A 644 -33.68 23.20 -16.19
C ILE A 644 -35.13 22.73 -16.17
N PRO A 645 -35.52 21.78 -15.29
CA PRO A 645 -36.89 21.28 -15.26
C PRO A 645 -37.86 22.38 -14.81
N SER A 646 -39.00 22.50 -15.49
CA SER A 646 -40.06 23.46 -15.18
C SER A 646 -40.63 23.26 -13.77
N GLU A 647 -40.68 22.02 -13.30
CA GLU A 647 -41.18 21.60 -12.00
C GLU A 647 -40.27 22.00 -10.82
N LYS A 648 -39.05 22.50 -11.10
CA LYS A 648 -38.07 22.87 -10.08
C LYS A 648 -38.65 23.79 -9.01
N LYS A 649 -39.36 24.84 -9.42
CA LYS A 649 -39.93 25.82 -8.47
C LYS A 649 -40.93 25.18 -7.52
N GLY A 650 -41.81 24.32 -8.05
CA GLY A 650 -42.81 23.61 -7.24
C GLY A 650 -42.17 22.67 -6.20
N ILE A 651 -41.11 21.97 -6.56
CA ILE A 651 -40.37 21.09 -5.62
C ILE A 651 -39.73 21.92 -4.50
N LEU A 652 -39.11 23.06 -4.83
CA LEU A 652 -38.47 23.94 -3.85
C LEU A 652 -39.49 24.60 -2.91
N GLU A 653 -40.62 25.07 -3.43
CA GLU A 653 -41.70 25.66 -2.62
C GLU A 653 -42.30 24.64 -1.65
N LYS A 654 -42.55 23.41 -2.12
CA LYS A 654 -43.03 22.31 -1.28
C LYS A 654 -42.03 21.98 -0.16
N ALA A 655 -40.74 21.89 -0.49
CA ALA A 655 -39.70 21.64 0.50
C ALA A 655 -39.60 22.77 1.54
N GLN A 656 -39.65 24.02 1.08
CA GLN A 656 -39.60 25.19 1.96
C GLN A 656 -40.80 25.23 2.92
N ALA A 657 -42.01 24.97 2.42
CA ALA A 657 -43.22 24.90 3.24
C ALA A 657 -43.12 23.84 4.34
N THR A 658 -42.56 22.66 4.03
CA THR A 658 -42.32 21.62 5.05
C THR A 658 -41.25 22.01 6.07
N VAL A 659 -40.20 22.73 5.66
CA VAL A 659 -39.18 23.27 6.59
C VAL A 659 -39.79 24.31 7.52
N ASP A 660 -40.69 25.16 7.02
CA ASP A 660 -41.35 26.18 7.82
C ASP A 660 -42.35 25.56 8.82
N ASP A 661 -43.04 24.47 8.46
CA ASP A 661 -43.82 23.68 9.42
C ASP A 661 -42.94 23.08 10.54
N ILE A 662 -41.79 22.51 10.19
CA ILE A 662 -40.83 21.97 11.17
C ILE A 662 -40.32 23.07 12.11
N LYS A 663 -40.02 24.26 11.59
CA LYS A 663 -39.64 25.43 12.41
C LYS A 663 -40.77 25.87 13.33
N ASN A 664 -42.00 25.94 12.84
CA ASN A 664 -43.16 26.27 13.67
C ASN A 664 -43.36 25.25 14.81
N LYS A 665 -43.14 23.95 14.55
CA LYS A 665 -43.18 22.89 15.58
C LYS A 665 -42.06 23.05 16.61
N PHE A 666 -40.87 23.44 16.17
CA PHE A 666 -39.76 23.76 17.05
C PHE A 666 -40.05 25.00 17.92
N ASP A 667 -40.61 26.07 17.35
CA ASP A 667 -40.99 27.28 18.09
C ASP A 667 -42.08 26.99 19.15
N ARG A 668 -42.96 26.03 18.87
CA ARG A 668 -43.95 25.49 19.82
C ARG A 668 -43.36 24.50 20.84
N HIS A 669 -42.04 24.30 20.85
CA HIS A 669 -41.30 23.40 21.75
C HIS A 669 -41.72 21.92 21.64
N ILE A 670 -42.24 21.50 20.49
CA ILE A 670 -42.61 20.10 20.21
C ILE A 670 -41.37 19.27 19.82
N LEU A 671 -40.41 19.91 19.14
CA LEU A 671 -39.18 19.29 18.65
C LEU A 671 -37.97 19.84 19.40
N THR A 672 -36.97 19.00 19.61
CA THR A 672 -35.64 19.43 20.06
C THR A 672 -34.84 20.03 18.89
N ASP A 673 -33.79 20.81 19.17
CA ASP A 673 -32.97 21.43 18.11
C ASP A 673 -32.23 20.38 17.26
N GLY A 674 -31.82 19.27 17.88
CA GLY A 674 -31.22 18.14 17.16
C GLY A 674 -32.19 17.45 16.20
N GLU A 675 -33.43 17.23 16.63
CA GLU A 675 -34.50 16.66 15.78
C GLU A 675 -34.89 17.61 14.65
N ARG A 676 -35.08 18.90 14.96
CA ARG A 676 -35.32 19.95 13.96
C ARG A 676 -34.24 19.93 12.88
N TYR A 677 -32.97 19.97 13.30
CA TYR A 677 -31.82 19.98 12.40
C TYR A 677 -31.79 18.74 11.49
N ASN A 678 -31.99 17.54 12.04
CA ASN A 678 -32.04 16.31 11.26
C ASN A 678 -33.22 16.28 10.27
N LYS A 679 -34.42 16.70 10.71
CA LYS A 679 -35.62 16.73 9.85
C LYS A 679 -35.48 17.74 8.71
N VAL A 680 -34.92 18.92 8.96
CA VAL A 680 -34.64 19.91 7.90
C VAL A 680 -33.67 19.36 6.86
N ILE A 681 -32.61 18.67 7.29
CA ILE A 681 -31.64 18.04 6.37
C ILE A 681 -32.30 16.96 5.51
N ASP A 682 -33.14 16.11 6.10
CA ASP A 682 -33.83 15.04 5.38
C ASP A 682 -34.78 15.61 4.30
N VAL A 683 -35.56 16.65 4.63
CA VAL A 683 -36.42 17.35 3.66
C VAL A 683 -35.62 17.84 2.45
N TRP A 684 -34.49 18.52 2.68
CA TRP A 684 -33.65 19.00 1.58
C TRP A 684 -32.95 17.89 0.81
N THR A 685 -32.65 16.77 1.46
CA THR A 685 -32.06 15.59 0.81
C THR A 685 -33.07 14.93 -0.14
N ARG A 686 -34.34 14.80 0.29
CA ARG A 686 -35.44 14.30 -0.54
C ARG A 686 -35.71 15.23 -1.71
N ALA A 687 -35.84 16.54 -1.46
CA ALA A 687 -36.02 17.54 -2.51
C ALA A 687 -34.89 17.50 -3.55
N SER A 688 -33.64 17.31 -3.12
CA SER A 688 -32.50 17.16 -4.03
C SER A 688 -32.58 15.88 -4.87
N THR A 689 -33.08 14.79 -4.31
CA THR A 689 -33.23 13.50 -5.01
C THR A 689 -34.36 13.56 -6.04
N ASP A 690 -35.52 14.09 -5.63
CA ASP A 690 -36.67 14.30 -6.52
C ASP A 690 -36.30 15.19 -7.71
N MET A 691 -35.56 16.28 -7.46
CA MET A 691 -35.03 17.15 -8.50
C MET A 691 -34.16 16.40 -9.52
N ALA A 692 -33.32 15.48 -9.05
CA ALA A 692 -32.43 14.70 -9.91
C ALA A 692 -33.22 13.77 -10.83
N ILE A 693 -34.24 13.10 -10.30
CA ILE A 693 -35.11 12.17 -11.04
C ILE A 693 -35.90 12.94 -12.11
N THR A 694 -36.57 14.04 -11.72
CA THR A 694 -37.33 14.88 -12.64
C THR A 694 -36.46 15.43 -13.77
N MET A 695 -35.27 15.91 -13.44
CA MET A 695 -34.32 16.44 -14.43
C MET A 695 -33.85 15.35 -15.41
N MET A 696 -33.54 14.14 -14.93
CA MET A 696 -33.15 13.03 -15.80
C MET A 696 -34.30 12.63 -16.74
N GLY A 697 -35.54 12.56 -16.25
CA GLY A 697 -36.71 12.30 -17.08
C GLY A 697 -36.93 13.38 -18.15
N ALA A 698 -36.75 14.65 -17.82
CA ALA A 698 -36.85 15.75 -18.78
C ALA A 698 -35.79 15.66 -19.89
N LEU A 699 -34.55 15.28 -19.55
CA LEU A 699 -33.46 15.09 -20.49
C LEU A 699 -33.63 13.84 -21.38
N GLU A 700 -34.30 12.81 -20.87
CA GLU A 700 -34.62 11.58 -21.63
C GLU A 700 -35.66 11.84 -22.73
N ILE A 701 -36.67 12.67 -22.44
CA ILE A 701 -37.70 13.03 -23.43
C ILE A 701 -37.12 13.96 -24.51
N ASP A 702 -36.19 14.84 -24.14
CA ASP A 702 -35.60 15.80 -25.08
C ASP A 702 -34.88 15.09 -26.25
N ARG A 703 -35.25 15.49 -27.47
CA ARG A 703 -34.77 14.90 -28.74
C ARG A 703 -34.90 13.37 -28.81
N GLY A 704 -35.87 12.76 -28.13
CA GLY A 704 -36.01 11.29 -28.07
C GLY A 704 -34.82 10.62 -27.36
N GLY A 705 -34.20 11.35 -26.43
CA GLY A 705 -33.03 10.96 -25.65
C GLY A 705 -31.72 10.96 -26.44
N PHE A 706 -31.68 11.64 -27.59
CA PHE A 706 -30.44 12.02 -28.28
C PHE A 706 -29.87 13.36 -27.78
N ASN A 707 -30.30 13.83 -26.61
CA ASN A 707 -29.61 14.93 -25.93
C ASN A 707 -28.18 14.48 -25.53
N PRO A 708 -27.12 15.21 -25.94
CA PRO A 708 -25.74 14.81 -25.66
C PRO A 708 -25.42 14.66 -24.17
N VAL A 709 -25.97 15.51 -23.30
CA VAL A 709 -25.76 15.46 -21.85
C VAL A 709 -26.38 14.18 -21.27
N TYR A 710 -27.58 13.83 -21.72
CA TYR A 710 -28.24 12.58 -21.36
C TYR A 710 -27.44 11.36 -21.82
N MET A 711 -27.05 11.35 -23.10
CA MET A 711 -26.28 10.25 -23.69
C MET A 711 -24.96 9.99 -22.96
N MET A 712 -24.21 11.03 -22.58
CA MET A 712 -22.96 10.86 -21.83
C MET A 712 -23.17 10.25 -20.45
N ALA A 713 -24.27 10.61 -19.79
CA ALA A 713 -24.64 10.12 -18.46
C ALA A 713 -25.15 8.68 -18.49
N ASP A 714 -26.11 8.40 -19.38
CA ASP A 714 -26.79 7.11 -19.50
C ASP A 714 -25.85 6.02 -20.02
N SER A 715 -24.99 6.37 -20.99
CA SER A 715 -23.95 5.45 -21.47
C SER A 715 -22.91 5.10 -20.41
N GLY A 716 -22.79 5.89 -19.34
CA GLY A 716 -21.72 5.79 -18.35
C GLY A 716 -20.34 6.20 -18.89
N ALA A 717 -20.29 6.89 -20.03
CA ALA A 717 -19.06 7.42 -20.60
C ALA A 717 -18.45 8.51 -19.71
N ARG A 718 -19.26 9.50 -19.32
CA ARG A 718 -18.87 10.59 -18.42
C ARG A 718 -20.10 11.29 -17.86
N GLY A 719 -20.08 11.61 -16.58
CA GLY A 719 -21.21 12.25 -15.90
C GLY A 719 -21.92 11.30 -14.97
N SER A 720 -22.28 11.79 -13.79
CA SER A 720 -23.24 11.13 -12.90
C SER A 720 -24.51 11.95 -12.80
N GLN A 721 -25.61 11.33 -12.36
CA GLN A 721 -26.86 12.04 -12.07
C GLN A 721 -26.63 13.23 -11.12
N ASP A 722 -25.76 13.06 -10.11
CA ASP A 722 -25.40 14.15 -9.20
C ASP A 722 -24.65 15.31 -9.86
N GLN A 723 -23.77 15.04 -10.83
CA GLN A 723 -23.07 16.10 -11.56
C GLN A 723 -24.03 16.90 -12.44
N ILE A 724 -24.96 16.23 -13.10
CA ILE A 724 -25.98 16.88 -13.93
C ILE A 724 -26.96 17.67 -13.06
N LYS A 725 -27.31 17.12 -11.90
CA LYS A 725 -28.11 17.80 -10.88
C LYS A 725 -27.47 19.13 -10.46
N GLN A 726 -26.16 19.16 -10.24
CA GLN A 726 -25.45 20.40 -9.92
C GLN A 726 -25.43 21.40 -11.10
N LEU A 727 -25.41 20.91 -12.34
CA LEU A 727 -25.43 21.76 -13.53
C LEU A 727 -26.79 22.42 -13.77
N ALA A 728 -27.89 21.66 -13.68
CA ALA A 728 -29.22 22.10 -14.13
C ALA A 728 -30.33 22.05 -13.07
N GLY A 729 -30.16 21.24 -12.02
CA GLY A 729 -31.14 21.11 -10.94
C GLY A 729 -30.87 22.10 -9.81
N MET A 730 -30.11 21.66 -8.81
CA MET A 730 -29.65 22.44 -7.67
C MET A 730 -28.34 21.85 -7.14
N ARG A 731 -27.51 22.67 -6.47
CA ARG A 731 -26.26 22.15 -5.88
C ARG A 731 -26.48 21.36 -4.59
N GLY A 732 -27.49 21.71 -3.79
CA GLY A 732 -27.89 20.97 -2.59
C GLY A 732 -27.11 21.31 -1.32
N LEU A 733 -27.05 20.34 -0.39
CA LEU A 733 -26.48 20.49 0.94
C LEU A 733 -24.94 20.33 0.96
N MET A 734 -24.26 21.18 1.72
CA MET A 734 -22.79 21.22 1.81
C MET A 734 -22.31 20.80 3.22
N ALA A 735 -21.15 20.17 3.30
CA ALA A 735 -20.57 19.74 4.58
C ALA A 735 -19.72 20.84 5.25
N LYS A 736 -19.82 20.95 6.57
CA LYS A 736 -18.97 21.83 7.40
C LYS A 736 -17.56 21.22 7.60
N PRO A 737 -16.53 22.07 7.78
CA PRO A 737 -15.16 21.62 8.00
C PRO A 737 -14.84 21.20 9.45
N GLN A 738 -15.76 21.37 10.42
CA GLN A 738 -15.49 21.02 11.82
C GLN A 738 -15.48 19.50 12.08
N LYS A 739 -14.51 19.06 12.89
CA LYS A 739 -14.51 17.73 13.54
C LYS A 739 -15.08 17.91 14.94
N SER A 740 -16.34 17.54 15.17
CA SER A 740 -16.83 17.43 16.55
C SER A 740 -16.03 16.36 17.28
N MET A 741 -15.67 16.64 18.53
CA MET A 741 -14.87 15.76 19.42
C MET A 741 -15.57 14.42 19.70
N LYS A 742 -16.85 14.27 19.34
CA LYS A 742 -17.68 13.06 19.50
C LYS A 742 -17.74 12.14 18.26
N GLY A 743 -16.81 12.24 17.32
CA GLY A 743 -16.60 11.20 16.29
C GLY A 743 -17.61 11.11 15.14
N GLY A 744 -18.62 12.00 15.07
CA GLY A 744 -19.51 12.10 13.92
C GLY A 744 -18.82 12.72 12.71
N VAL A 745 -18.96 12.09 11.54
CA VAL A 745 -18.45 12.61 10.25
C VAL A 745 -19.27 13.82 9.84
N GLY A 746 -18.66 15.01 9.89
CA GLY A 746 -19.04 16.24 9.18
C GLY A 746 -20.49 16.72 9.33
N GLU A 747 -20.74 17.64 10.26
CA GLU A 747 -22.01 18.38 10.30
C GLU A 747 -22.33 19.01 8.95
N ILE A 748 -23.60 18.97 8.54
CA ILE A 748 -24.10 19.54 7.30
C ILE A 748 -24.56 20.97 7.56
N ILE A 749 -24.42 21.87 6.57
CA ILE A 749 -24.98 23.22 6.65
C ILE A 749 -26.48 23.11 6.36
N GLU A 750 -27.32 23.58 7.29
CA GLU A 750 -28.78 23.49 7.17
C GLU A 750 -29.35 24.30 6.01
N SER A 751 -28.65 25.36 5.58
CA SER A 751 -29.02 26.17 4.42
C SER A 751 -28.51 25.51 3.13
N PRO A 752 -29.39 24.97 2.26
CA PRO A 752 -28.98 24.39 0.99
C PRO A 752 -28.63 25.48 -0.03
N ILE A 753 -27.93 25.08 -1.09
CA ILE A 753 -27.74 25.89 -2.28
C ILE A 753 -28.80 25.47 -3.30
N THR A 754 -29.82 26.30 -3.49
CA THR A 754 -30.95 26.05 -4.40
C THR A 754 -30.62 26.38 -5.85
N SER A 755 -29.66 27.28 -6.05
CA SER A 755 -29.15 27.66 -7.36
C SER A 755 -28.31 26.53 -7.99
N ASN A 756 -28.23 26.52 -9.32
CA ASN A 756 -27.38 25.60 -10.09
C ASN A 756 -26.28 26.37 -10.86
N PHE A 757 -25.36 25.65 -11.51
CA PHE A 757 -24.27 26.30 -12.26
C PHE A 757 -24.74 27.07 -13.50
N LYS A 758 -25.85 26.67 -14.13
CA LYS A 758 -26.40 27.35 -15.29
C LYS A 758 -27.05 28.70 -14.92
N GLU A 759 -27.72 28.77 -13.78
CA GLU A 759 -28.32 29.98 -13.21
C GLU A 759 -27.27 30.91 -12.59
N GLY A 760 -26.16 30.32 -12.11
CA GLY A 760 -25.12 31.03 -11.36
C GLY A 760 -25.34 30.93 -9.86
N LEU A 761 -24.26 31.11 -9.08
CA LEU A 761 -24.29 31.07 -7.62
C LEU A 761 -24.14 32.48 -7.06
N SER A 762 -24.91 32.81 -6.03
CA SER A 762 -24.66 34.03 -5.26
C SER A 762 -23.31 33.97 -4.52
N VAL A 763 -22.78 35.12 -4.12
CA VAL A 763 -21.50 35.20 -3.37
C VAL A 763 -21.55 34.34 -2.10
N PHE A 764 -22.69 34.34 -1.40
CA PHE A 764 -22.88 33.57 -0.18
C PHE A 764 -22.92 32.05 -0.44
N GLU A 765 -23.70 31.59 -1.44
CA GLU A 765 -23.74 30.17 -1.83
C GLU A 765 -22.37 29.69 -2.32
N TYR A 766 -21.66 30.51 -3.10
CA TYR A 766 -20.31 30.20 -3.55
C TYR A 766 -19.35 30.07 -2.36
N PHE A 767 -19.41 31.00 -1.40
CA PHE A 767 -18.59 30.95 -0.19
C PHE A 767 -18.86 29.68 0.65
N ILE A 768 -20.12 29.30 0.83
CA ILE A 768 -20.50 28.05 1.50
C ILE A 768 -19.89 26.84 0.77
N SER A 769 -20.00 26.79 -0.55
CA SER A 769 -19.44 25.72 -1.38
C SER A 769 -17.90 25.58 -1.25
N THR A 770 -17.18 26.68 -1.01
CA THR A 770 -15.71 26.64 -0.86
C THR A 770 -15.25 25.83 0.37
N HIS A 771 -16.07 25.73 1.42
CA HIS A 771 -15.71 25.01 2.64
C HIS A 771 -15.59 23.51 2.40
N GLY A 772 -16.59 22.92 1.73
CA GLY A 772 -16.59 21.51 1.35
C GLY A 772 -15.47 21.18 0.37
N ALA A 773 -15.31 22.01 -0.67
CA ALA A 773 -14.27 21.83 -1.68
C ALA A 773 -12.84 21.88 -1.09
N ARG A 774 -12.55 22.86 -0.22
CA ARG A 774 -11.25 22.99 0.44
C ARG A 774 -10.96 21.82 1.38
N LYS A 775 -11.97 21.35 2.13
CA LYS A 775 -11.84 20.16 2.99
C LYS A 775 -11.54 18.92 2.16
N GLY A 776 -12.25 18.72 1.04
CA GLY A 776 -12.00 17.63 0.09
C GLY A 776 -10.57 17.65 -0.44
N LEU A 777 -10.07 18.81 -0.88
CA LEU A 777 -8.68 18.99 -1.31
C LEU A 777 -7.66 18.64 -0.22
N ALA A 778 -7.86 19.16 0.99
CA ALA A 778 -6.94 18.93 2.10
C ALA A 778 -6.93 17.45 2.55
N ASP A 779 -8.10 16.82 2.63
CA ASP A 779 -8.23 15.41 2.97
C ASP A 779 -7.58 14.51 1.91
N THR A 780 -7.74 14.85 0.63
CA THR A 780 -7.10 14.13 -0.48
C THR A 780 -5.57 14.18 -0.34
N ALA A 781 -5.01 15.36 -0.05
CA ALA A 781 -3.57 15.52 0.12
C ALA A 781 -3.01 14.76 1.35
N LEU A 782 -3.76 14.73 2.46
CA LEU A 782 -3.32 14.10 3.71
C LEU A 782 -3.55 12.58 3.75
N LYS A 783 -4.77 12.12 3.40
CA LYS A 783 -5.19 10.71 3.54
C LYS A 783 -4.48 9.78 2.53
N THR A 784 -4.08 10.30 1.38
CA THR A 784 -3.30 9.52 0.37
C THR A 784 -2.00 8.97 0.97
N ALA A 785 -1.35 9.75 1.85
CA ALA A 785 -0.12 9.30 2.52
C ALA A 785 -0.37 8.13 3.49
N ASP A 786 -1.51 8.14 4.18
CA ASP A 786 -1.89 7.10 5.14
C ASP A 786 -2.27 5.80 4.44
N ALA A 787 -3.03 5.85 3.34
CA ALA A 787 -3.37 4.69 2.52
C ALA A 787 -2.12 4.03 1.90
N GLY A 788 -1.21 4.82 1.35
CA GLY A 788 0.08 4.32 0.85
C GLY A 788 0.95 3.72 1.97
N TYR A 789 0.90 4.29 3.17
CA TYR A 789 1.61 3.75 4.32
C TYR A 789 1.03 2.43 4.82
N LEU A 790 -0.29 2.28 4.82
CA LEU A 790 -0.98 1.02 5.13
C LEU A 790 -0.61 -0.06 4.12
N THR A 791 -0.70 0.23 2.83
CA THR A 791 -0.31 -0.68 1.74
C THR A 791 1.10 -1.22 1.94
N ARG A 792 2.04 -0.34 2.28
CA ARG A 792 3.41 -0.74 2.59
C ARG A 792 3.50 -1.68 3.80
N ARG A 793 2.75 -1.41 4.87
CA ARG A 793 2.72 -2.31 6.04
C ARG A 793 2.11 -3.67 5.70
N LEU A 794 1.09 -3.70 4.85
CA LEU A 794 0.49 -4.94 4.36
C LEU A 794 1.51 -5.76 3.57
N VAL A 795 2.26 -5.12 2.66
CA VAL A 795 3.35 -5.78 1.91
C VAL A 795 4.44 -6.28 2.87
N ASP A 796 4.87 -5.47 3.84
CA ASP A 796 5.90 -5.88 4.82
C ASP A 796 5.50 -7.14 5.61
N VAL A 797 4.21 -7.38 5.83
CA VAL A 797 3.69 -8.57 6.54
C VAL A 797 3.42 -9.74 5.58
N ALA A 798 2.96 -9.47 4.36
CA ALA A 798 2.48 -10.50 3.43
C ALA A 798 3.53 -10.98 2.42
N GLN A 799 4.68 -10.30 2.26
CA GLN A 799 5.68 -10.61 1.23
C GLN A 799 6.19 -12.06 1.24
N ASP A 800 6.20 -12.72 2.40
CA ASP A 800 6.72 -14.09 2.55
C ASP A 800 5.68 -15.17 2.14
N VAL A 801 4.44 -14.76 1.83
CA VAL A 801 3.37 -15.68 1.42
C VAL A 801 3.43 -15.90 -0.09
N VAL A 802 4.03 -17.03 -0.46
CA VAL A 802 4.24 -17.50 -1.85
C VAL A 802 3.67 -18.93 -1.99
N THR A 803 3.21 -19.29 -3.18
CA THR A 803 2.78 -20.67 -3.49
C THR A 803 4.00 -21.57 -3.68
N TYR A 804 4.21 -22.54 -2.79
CA TYR A 804 5.36 -23.46 -2.88
C TYR A 804 4.99 -24.88 -3.30
N ILE A 805 3.75 -25.29 -3.05
CA ILE A 805 3.25 -26.64 -3.30
C ILE A 805 1.86 -26.57 -3.93
N THR A 806 1.47 -27.61 -4.66
CA THR A 806 0.15 -27.67 -5.31
C THR A 806 -0.96 -27.96 -4.30
N ASP A 807 -0.77 -28.95 -3.43
CA ASP A 807 -1.74 -29.39 -2.43
C ASP A 807 -1.05 -29.67 -1.09
N CYS A 808 -1.60 -29.14 0.02
CA CYS A 808 -1.11 -29.46 1.36
C CYS A 808 -1.83 -30.65 2.00
N GLY A 809 -2.87 -31.21 1.37
CA GLY A 809 -3.64 -32.34 1.90
C GLY A 809 -4.57 -31.99 3.07
N THR A 810 -4.75 -30.71 3.40
CA THR A 810 -5.66 -30.31 4.49
C THR A 810 -7.09 -30.75 4.19
N ILE A 811 -7.72 -31.36 5.18
CA ILE A 811 -9.16 -31.68 5.25
C ILE A 811 -9.97 -30.56 5.93
N ASN A 812 -9.30 -29.51 6.40
CA ASN A 812 -9.95 -28.37 7.03
C ASN A 812 -10.30 -27.30 6.00
N GLY A 813 -11.53 -26.81 6.05
CA GLY A 813 -12.04 -25.75 5.20
C GLY A 813 -12.86 -24.74 5.99
N ILE A 814 -13.34 -23.71 5.29
CA ILE A 814 -14.28 -22.72 5.82
C ILE A 814 -15.64 -22.92 5.18
N VAL A 815 -16.71 -22.69 5.95
CA VAL A 815 -18.07 -22.68 5.44
C VAL A 815 -18.37 -21.28 4.90
N ILE A 816 -18.77 -21.19 3.64
CA ILE A 816 -19.19 -19.94 2.99
C ILE A 816 -20.68 -20.02 2.69
N SER A 817 -21.36 -18.90 2.90
CA SER A 817 -22.77 -18.65 2.63
C SER A 817 -22.92 -17.33 1.87
N ASP A 818 -24.14 -17.02 1.42
CA ASP A 818 -24.49 -15.65 1.02
C ASP A 818 -24.08 -14.64 2.11
N LEU A 819 -23.59 -13.48 1.70
CA LEU A 819 -23.39 -12.34 2.60
C LEU A 819 -24.66 -11.49 2.62
N LYS A 820 -25.39 -11.51 3.74
CA LYS A 820 -26.67 -10.82 3.91
C LYS A 820 -26.56 -9.74 5.00
N GLU A 821 -27.08 -8.55 4.73
CA GLU A 821 -27.32 -7.50 5.73
C GLU A 821 -28.84 -7.31 5.85
N GLY A 822 -29.43 -7.90 6.89
CA GLY A 822 -30.89 -8.09 6.94
C GLY A 822 -31.36 -9.06 5.85
N GLU A 823 -32.22 -8.57 4.96
CA GLU A 823 -32.77 -9.32 3.82
C GLU A 823 -32.01 -9.06 2.51
N GLU A 824 -31.16 -8.04 2.48
CA GLU A 824 -30.43 -7.68 1.27
C GLU A 824 -29.19 -8.57 1.13
N ILE A 825 -29.16 -9.33 0.03
CA ILE A 825 -27.98 -10.10 -0.36
C ILE A 825 -26.99 -9.09 -0.92
N ILE A 826 -25.94 -8.80 -0.15
CA ILE A 826 -24.84 -7.95 -0.59
C ILE A 826 -24.00 -8.70 -1.63
N GLU A 827 -23.69 -9.97 -1.35
CA GLU A 827 -22.86 -10.80 -2.21
C GLU A 827 -23.43 -12.24 -2.25
N PRO A 828 -23.79 -12.75 -3.43
CA PRO A 828 -24.36 -14.09 -3.56
C PRO A 828 -23.28 -15.16 -3.38
N LEU A 829 -23.71 -16.37 -3.01
CA LEU A 829 -22.82 -17.52 -2.84
C LEU A 829 -21.96 -17.81 -4.09
N SER A 830 -22.54 -17.71 -5.30
CA SER A 830 -21.87 -17.96 -6.58
C SER A 830 -20.57 -17.17 -6.73
N ASP A 831 -20.61 -15.88 -6.42
CA ASP A 831 -19.48 -14.97 -6.60
C ASP A 831 -18.39 -15.23 -5.56
N ARG A 832 -18.78 -15.67 -4.35
CA ARG A 832 -17.85 -15.94 -3.25
C ARG A 832 -17.08 -17.26 -3.42
N ILE A 833 -17.69 -18.25 -4.07
CA ILE A 833 -17.09 -19.57 -4.31
C ILE A 833 -16.31 -19.64 -5.62
N LEU A 834 -16.49 -18.66 -6.52
CA LEU A 834 -15.84 -18.63 -7.82
C LEU A 834 -14.32 -18.79 -7.72
N GLY A 835 -13.76 -19.73 -8.49
CA GLY A 835 -12.32 -20.02 -8.53
C GLY A 835 -11.76 -20.62 -7.23
N ARG A 836 -12.60 -21.01 -6.27
CA ARG A 836 -12.17 -21.69 -5.03
C ARG A 836 -12.22 -23.20 -5.18
N THR A 837 -11.45 -23.89 -4.35
CA THR A 837 -11.45 -25.36 -4.31
C THR A 837 -12.51 -25.84 -3.33
N ILE A 838 -13.43 -26.68 -3.80
CA ILE A 838 -14.44 -27.30 -2.94
C ILE A 838 -13.80 -28.40 -2.07
N LEU A 839 -14.24 -28.50 -0.82
CA LEU A 839 -13.71 -29.52 0.10
C LEU A 839 -14.47 -30.84 -0.01
N ASP A 840 -15.79 -30.78 -0.12
CA ASP A 840 -16.68 -31.93 -0.17
C ASP A 840 -17.21 -32.18 -1.58
N ASP A 841 -17.66 -33.41 -1.83
CA ASP A 841 -18.41 -33.73 -3.05
C ASP A 841 -19.76 -32.99 -3.03
N PHE A 842 -20.06 -32.30 -4.12
CA PHE A 842 -21.33 -31.62 -4.32
C PHE A 842 -22.31 -32.58 -5.02
N ILE A 843 -23.37 -32.98 -4.31
CA ILE A 843 -24.33 -33.98 -4.78
C ILE A 843 -25.68 -33.32 -5.03
N VAL A 844 -26.18 -33.41 -6.26
CA VAL A 844 -27.52 -32.95 -6.63
C VAL A 844 -28.34 -34.17 -7.05
N LYS A 845 -29.49 -34.40 -6.40
CA LYS A 845 -30.42 -35.52 -6.72
C LYS A 845 -29.77 -36.93 -6.72
N GLY A 846 -28.72 -37.13 -5.93
CA GLY A 846 -28.02 -38.41 -5.80
C GLY A 846 -26.83 -38.61 -6.74
N GLU A 847 -26.54 -37.66 -7.65
CA GLU A 847 -25.37 -37.68 -8.51
C GLU A 847 -24.34 -36.63 -8.07
N VAL A 848 -23.06 -37.01 -8.08
CA VAL A 848 -21.94 -36.09 -7.77
C VAL A 848 -21.72 -35.19 -8.99
N VAL A 849 -22.10 -33.92 -8.87
CA VAL A 849 -21.92 -32.92 -9.93
C VAL A 849 -20.50 -32.35 -9.89
N VAL A 850 -19.99 -32.05 -8.69
CA VAL A 850 -18.63 -31.52 -8.50
C VAL A 850 -17.91 -32.38 -7.47
N LYS A 851 -16.72 -32.89 -7.82
CA LYS A 851 -15.90 -33.72 -6.92
C LYS A 851 -15.11 -32.86 -5.93
N SER A 852 -14.91 -33.39 -4.73
CA SER A 852 -14.01 -32.85 -3.73
C SER A 852 -12.61 -32.58 -4.29
N GLY A 853 -12.06 -31.42 -3.95
CA GLY A 853 -10.74 -31.00 -4.40
C GLY A 853 -10.67 -30.47 -5.84
N SER A 854 -11.80 -30.36 -6.56
CA SER A 854 -11.86 -29.60 -7.81
C SER A 854 -11.94 -28.10 -7.55
N VAL A 855 -11.43 -27.33 -8.50
CA VAL A 855 -11.57 -25.86 -8.49
C VAL A 855 -12.85 -25.52 -9.22
N LEU A 856 -13.67 -24.67 -8.61
CA LEU A 856 -14.97 -24.26 -9.13
C LEU A 856 -14.80 -23.30 -10.31
N SER A 857 -15.32 -23.69 -11.47
CA SER A 857 -15.47 -22.83 -12.65
C SER A 857 -16.71 -21.92 -12.54
N ASP A 858 -16.85 -20.95 -13.46
CA ASP A 858 -18.06 -20.11 -13.53
C ASP A 858 -19.34 -20.96 -13.66
N SER A 859 -19.34 -21.96 -14.54
CA SER A 859 -20.49 -22.86 -14.70
C SER A 859 -20.79 -23.70 -13.46
N ASP A 860 -19.76 -24.12 -12.71
CA ASP A 860 -19.95 -24.86 -11.46
C ASP A 860 -20.53 -23.96 -10.37
N ALA A 861 -20.05 -22.70 -10.30
CA ALA A 861 -20.50 -21.72 -9.32
C ALA A 861 -21.96 -21.30 -9.55
N GLU A 862 -22.36 -21.08 -10.82
CA GLU A 862 -23.76 -20.83 -11.20
C GLU A 862 -24.65 -22.03 -10.85
N LEU A 863 -24.22 -23.25 -11.19
CA LEU A 863 -24.98 -24.47 -10.89
C LEU A 863 -25.20 -24.66 -9.38
N ILE A 864 -24.16 -24.41 -8.57
CA ILE A 864 -24.25 -24.45 -7.10
C ILE A 864 -25.20 -23.34 -6.60
N GLY A 865 -25.15 -22.14 -7.15
CA GLY A 865 -26.06 -21.05 -6.81
C GLY A 865 -27.52 -21.41 -7.10
N ASP A 866 -27.80 -21.93 -8.29
CA ASP A 866 -29.15 -22.27 -8.77
C ASP A 866 -29.75 -23.49 -8.06
N SER A 867 -28.91 -24.37 -7.53
CA SER A 867 -29.35 -25.56 -6.77
C SER A 867 -30.03 -25.23 -5.44
N GLY A 868 -29.98 -23.97 -4.99
CA GLY A 868 -30.59 -23.51 -3.73
C GLY A 868 -29.82 -23.89 -2.47
N VAL A 869 -28.55 -24.29 -2.60
CA VAL A 869 -27.69 -24.64 -1.46
C VAL A 869 -27.27 -23.38 -0.70
N GLN A 870 -27.49 -23.37 0.61
CA GLN A 870 -27.22 -22.18 1.44
C GLN A 870 -25.74 -22.02 1.80
N ASN A 871 -25.04 -23.13 2.03
CA ASN A 871 -23.68 -23.15 2.56
C ASN A 871 -22.82 -24.20 1.86
N VAL A 872 -21.58 -23.85 1.54
CA VAL A 872 -20.59 -24.76 0.94
C VAL A 872 -19.27 -24.70 1.71
N ARG A 873 -18.61 -25.85 1.89
CA ARG A 873 -17.26 -25.92 2.46
C ARG A 873 -16.21 -25.80 1.37
N ILE A 874 -15.37 -24.78 1.49
CA ILE A 874 -14.25 -24.53 0.57
C ILE A 874 -12.92 -24.57 1.32
N ARG A 875 -11.84 -24.83 0.59
CA ARG A 875 -10.49 -24.68 1.13
C ARG A 875 -10.13 -23.20 1.26
N SER A 876 -9.27 -22.88 2.22
CA SER A 876 -8.83 -21.50 2.48
C SER A 876 -7.35 -21.45 2.80
N ILE A 877 -6.75 -20.29 2.56
CA ILE A 877 -5.37 -19.98 2.96
C ILE A 877 -5.22 -20.06 4.49
N LEU A 878 -6.28 -19.73 5.24
CA LEU A 878 -6.27 -19.77 6.71
C LEU A 878 -6.16 -21.18 7.29
N THR A 879 -6.68 -22.19 6.56
CA THR A 879 -6.66 -23.60 6.96
C THR A 879 -5.54 -24.39 6.27
N CYS A 880 -4.64 -23.69 5.56
CA CYS A 880 -3.54 -24.29 4.84
C CYS A 880 -2.46 -24.81 5.81
N GLU A 881 -2.05 -26.06 5.60
CA GLU A 881 -1.04 -26.75 6.43
C GLU A 881 0.36 -26.71 5.80
N ALA A 882 0.57 -25.87 4.79
CA ALA A 882 1.89 -25.69 4.18
C ALA A 882 2.87 -25.09 5.21
N LYS A 883 4.06 -25.71 5.35
CA LYS A 883 5.10 -25.24 6.30
C LYS A 883 5.65 -23.86 5.97
N ARG A 884 5.61 -23.47 4.70
CA ARG A 884 6.07 -22.17 4.18
C ARG A 884 5.08 -21.70 3.13
N GLY A 885 4.66 -20.44 3.21
CA GLY A 885 3.73 -19.83 2.26
C GLY A 885 2.37 -20.52 2.25
N CYS A 886 1.85 -20.86 1.07
CA CYS A 886 0.56 -21.53 0.91
C CYS A 886 0.58 -22.58 -0.21
N CYS A 887 -0.50 -23.37 -0.28
CA CYS A 887 -0.76 -24.35 -1.34
C CYS A 887 -1.61 -23.76 -2.47
N ALA A 888 -1.39 -24.19 -3.72
CA ALA A 888 -2.13 -23.70 -4.88
C ALA A 888 -3.65 -23.95 -4.75
N LYS A 889 -4.06 -25.16 -4.36
CA LYS A 889 -5.49 -25.49 -4.15
C LYS A 889 -6.14 -24.70 -3.00
N CYS A 890 -5.36 -24.30 -2.00
CA CYS A 890 -5.85 -23.53 -0.85
C CYS A 890 -6.12 -22.07 -1.24
N TYR A 891 -5.41 -21.59 -2.27
CA TYR A 891 -5.61 -20.28 -2.89
C TYR A 891 -6.74 -20.35 -3.94
N GLY A 892 -6.66 -21.30 -4.86
CA GLY A 892 -7.59 -21.46 -5.99
C GLY A 892 -7.04 -20.84 -7.27
N TRP A 893 -7.91 -20.15 -8.02
CA TRP A 893 -7.56 -19.45 -9.25
C TRP A 893 -6.66 -18.24 -9.03
N ASP A 894 -5.75 -18.05 -9.96
CA ASP A 894 -5.20 -16.74 -10.26
C ASP A 894 -6.26 -15.93 -11.02
N LEU A 895 -6.86 -14.94 -10.34
CA LEU A 895 -7.87 -14.06 -10.92
C LEU A 895 -7.39 -13.31 -12.17
N SER A 896 -6.09 -13.20 -12.40
CA SER A 896 -5.57 -12.53 -13.59
C SER A 896 -5.50 -13.40 -14.84
N THR A 897 -5.60 -14.73 -14.71
CA THR A 897 -5.59 -15.67 -15.83
C THR A 897 -6.84 -16.56 -15.88
N HIS A 898 -7.58 -16.68 -14.77
CA HIS A 898 -8.67 -17.65 -14.54
C HIS A 898 -8.22 -19.12 -14.57
N GLU A 899 -6.95 -19.35 -14.25
CA GLU A 899 -6.36 -20.69 -14.14
C GLU A 899 -5.90 -20.96 -12.70
N LEU A 900 -5.59 -22.21 -12.36
CA LEU A 900 -5.01 -22.54 -11.06
C LEU A 900 -3.68 -21.79 -10.87
N VAL A 901 -3.46 -21.22 -9.70
CA VAL A 901 -2.25 -20.43 -9.43
C VAL A 901 -0.96 -21.24 -9.60
N ASP A 902 0.00 -20.66 -10.32
CA ASP A 902 1.32 -21.27 -10.53
C ASP A 902 2.18 -21.30 -9.26
N ILE A 903 3.08 -22.28 -9.19
CA ILE A 903 4.10 -22.38 -8.15
C ILE A 903 5.10 -21.22 -8.31
N GLY A 904 5.39 -20.53 -7.21
CA GLY A 904 6.27 -19.36 -7.17
C GLY A 904 5.53 -18.03 -7.22
N THR A 905 4.20 -18.03 -7.35
CA THR A 905 3.40 -16.82 -7.37
C THR A 905 3.39 -16.15 -5.98
N ALA A 906 3.78 -14.87 -5.93
CA ALA A 906 3.78 -14.06 -4.73
C ALA A 906 2.36 -13.55 -4.37
N VAL A 907 1.49 -14.46 -3.94
CA VAL A 907 0.08 -14.17 -3.62
C VAL A 907 -0.09 -13.15 -2.50
N GLY A 908 0.84 -13.10 -1.53
CA GLY A 908 0.78 -12.13 -0.44
C GLY A 908 1.01 -10.69 -0.91
N ILE A 909 1.92 -10.47 -1.85
CA ILE A 909 2.14 -9.13 -2.45
C ILE A 909 0.90 -8.72 -3.26
N ARG A 910 0.35 -9.64 -4.06
CA ARG A 910 -0.87 -9.38 -4.85
C ARG A 910 -2.06 -9.03 -3.95
N ALA A 911 -2.26 -9.75 -2.85
CA ALA A 911 -3.32 -9.46 -1.88
C ALA A 911 -3.12 -8.09 -1.21
N ALA A 912 -1.90 -7.76 -0.79
CA ALA A 912 -1.59 -6.47 -0.17
C ALA A 912 -1.85 -5.29 -1.13
N GLN A 913 -1.49 -5.43 -2.41
CA GLN A 913 -1.78 -4.43 -3.44
C GLN A 913 -3.28 -4.32 -3.73
N SER A 914 -3.98 -5.45 -3.82
CA SER A 914 -5.43 -5.51 -4.10
C SER A 914 -6.28 -4.88 -3.01
N ILE A 915 -5.76 -4.78 -1.77
CA ILE A 915 -6.41 -4.04 -0.67
C ILE A 915 -5.95 -2.57 -0.66
N GLY A 916 -4.66 -2.33 -0.89
CA GLY A 916 -4.05 -1.01 -0.78
C GLY A 916 -4.46 -0.02 -1.88
N GLU A 917 -4.60 -0.53 -3.10
CA GLU A 917 -4.95 0.27 -4.28
C GLU A 917 -6.38 0.86 -4.17
N PRO A 918 -7.43 0.06 -3.90
CA PRO A 918 -8.77 0.60 -3.72
C PRO A 918 -8.86 1.53 -2.51
N GLY A 919 -8.15 1.21 -1.41
CA GLY A 919 -8.08 2.08 -0.24
C GLY A 919 -7.52 3.46 -0.56
N THR A 920 -6.52 3.54 -1.44
CA THR A 920 -5.98 4.81 -1.91
C THR A 920 -6.95 5.51 -2.86
N GLN A 921 -7.55 4.78 -3.81
CA GLN A 921 -8.54 5.34 -4.73
C GLN A 921 -9.77 5.91 -4.02
N LEU A 922 -10.30 5.24 -2.99
CA LEU A 922 -11.45 5.71 -2.22
C LEU A 922 -11.17 7.06 -1.56
N THR A 923 -9.95 7.27 -1.06
CA THR A 923 -9.54 8.57 -0.50
C THR A 923 -9.38 9.67 -1.56
N LEU A 924 -9.01 9.31 -2.80
CA LEU A 924 -8.97 10.25 -3.93
C LEU A 924 -10.39 10.56 -4.44
N ARG A 925 -11.29 9.57 -4.53
CA ARG A 925 -12.67 9.77 -5.00
C ARG A 925 -13.52 10.61 -4.06
N THR A 926 -13.20 10.66 -2.76
CA THR A 926 -13.80 11.64 -1.84
C THR A 926 -13.62 13.09 -2.28
N PHE A 927 -12.67 13.41 -3.17
CA PHE A 927 -12.53 14.74 -3.77
C PHE A 927 -13.77 15.17 -4.57
N HIS A 928 -14.31 14.29 -5.40
CA HIS A 928 -15.43 14.61 -6.29
C HIS A 928 -16.78 14.69 -5.56
N ILE A 929 -16.88 14.01 -4.41
CA ILE A 929 -18.10 13.93 -3.60
C ILE A 929 -18.04 14.91 -2.41
N GLY A 930 -16.83 15.29 -1.94
CA GLY A 930 -16.61 16.01 -0.69
C GLY A 930 -17.21 17.43 -0.58
N GLY A 931 -17.76 17.96 -1.68
CA GLY A 931 -18.56 19.19 -1.65
C GLY A 931 -20.00 18.96 -1.20
N THR A 932 -20.61 17.84 -1.59
CA THR A 932 -22.02 17.52 -1.35
C THR A 932 -22.18 16.46 -0.27
N ALA A 933 -23.04 16.72 0.71
CA ALA A 933 -23.39 15.71 1.70
C ALA A 933 -24.49 14.81 1.15
N THR A 934 -24.17 13.53 0.91
CA THR A 934 -25.16 12.49 0.62
C THR A 934 -25.29 11.61 1.85
N ARG A 935 -26.37 11.80 2.61
CA ARG A 935 -26.76 10.87 3.68
C ARG A 935 -27.62 9.78 3.07
N ILE A 936 -27.33 8.52 3.38
CA ILE A 936 -28.22 7.40 3.01
C ILE A 936 -29.51 7.61 3.81
N ILE A 937 -30.63 7.68 3.10
CA ILE A 937 -31.96 7.82 3.70
C ILE A 937 -32.20 6.55 4.52
N GLU A 938 -32.43 6.68 5.82
CA GLU A 938 -32.92 5.56 6.61
C GLU A 938 -34.34 5.25 6.18
N GLN A 939 -34.57 4.00 5.75
CA GLN A 939 -35.89 3.54 5.33
C GLN A 939 -36.84 3.64 6.52
N SER A 940 -37.83 4.52 6.42
CA SER A 940 -38.89 4.71 7.42
C SER A 940 -40.02 3.68 7.29
N GLU A 941 -39.99 2.86 6.24
CA GLU A 941 -41.06 1.93 5.88
C GLU A 941 -40.46 0.61 5.37
N MET A 942 -40.97 -0.49 5.90
CA MET A 942 -40.57 -1.85 5.53
C MET A 942 -41.68 -2.49 4.70
N VAL A 943 -41.31 -2.95 3.50
CA VAL A 943 -42.24 -3.52 2.53
C VAL A 943 -41.85 -4.97 2.27
N ASN A 944 -42.84 -5.86 2.25
CA ASN A 944 -42.63 -7.26 1.96
C ASN A 944 -42.25 -7.49 0.48
N LYS A 945 -41.27 -8.36 0.21
CA LYS A 945 -40.82 -8.69 -1.15
C LYS A 945 -41.50 -9.93 -1.75
N ARG A 946 -42.07 -10.82 -0.93
CA ARG A 946 -42.63 -12.12 -1.35
C ARG A 946 -43.94 -12.39 -0.64
N SER A 947 -44.89 -13.04 -1.30
CA SER A 947 -46.13 -13.43 -0.63
C SER A 947 -45.89 -14.41 0.52
N GLY A 948 -46.68 -14.32 1.59
CA GLY A 948 -46.61 -15.27 2.70
C GLY A 948 -47.52 -14.89 3.86
N ILE A 949 -47.51 -15.70 4.92
CA ILE A 949 -48.31 -15.52 6.13
C ILE A 949 -47.47 -14.78 7.18
N VAL A 950 -48.01 -13.69 7.72
CA VAL A 950 -47.38 -12.93 8.80
C VAL A 950 -47.50 -13.68 10.13
N LYS A 951 -46.38 -13.80 10.86
CA LYS A 951 -46.33 -14.35 12.20
C LYS A 951 -45.46 -13.49 13.11
N PHE A 952 -46.04 -12.94 14.17
CA PHE A 952 -45.29 -12.17 15.17
C PHE A 952 -44.59 -13.09 16.19
N SER A 953 -43.53 -12.60 16.82
CA SER A 953 -42.88 -13.30 17.93
C SER A 953 -43.74 -13.24 19.21
N ASP A 954 -43.61 -14.25 20.08
CA ASP A 954 -44.42 -14.42 21.30
C ASP A 954 -44.38 -13.23 22.29
N ASN A 955 -43.44 -12.30 22.11
CA ASN A 955 -43.26 -11.09 22.92
C ASN A 955 -43.81 -9.82 22.25
N TYR A 956 -44.58 -9.93 21.18
CA TYR A 956 -45.22 -8.80 20.51
C TYR A 956 -46.43 -8.31 21.32
N ASP A 957 -46.51 -7.00 21.51
CA ASP A 957 -47.64 -6.31 22.11
C ASP A 957 -47.89 -4.99 21.35
N SER A 958 -49.16 -4.64 21.18
CA SER A 958 -49.59 -3.52 20.33
C SER A 958 -50.78 -2.80 20.93
N ALA A 959 -50.82 -1.47 20.80
CA ALA A 959 -51.93 -0.65 21.24
C ALA A 959 -52.49 0.17 20.09
N ASP A 960 -53.82 0.29 20.02
CA ASP A 960 -54.50 1.18 19.09
C ASP A 960 -54.47 2.62 19.64
N THR A 961 -53.94 3.54 18.85
CA THR A 961 -53.78 4.95 19.21
C THR A 961 -54.32 5.84 18.11
N ILE A 962 -54.78 7.04 18.45
CA ILE A 962 -55.20 8.04 17.46
C ILE A 962 -53.96 8.84 17.08
N ASP A 963 -53.62 8.83 15.79
CA ASP A 963 -52.50 9.58 15.23
C ASP A 963 -52.81 11.08 15.18
N GLU A 964 -51.81 11.94 14.98
CA GLU A 964 -51.95 13.42 14.93
C GLU A 964 -52.96 13.92 13.87
N THR A 965 -53.33 13.06 12.91
CA THR A 965 -54.29 13.33 11.83
C THR A 965 -55.73 12.86 12.12
N GLY A 966 -55.98 12.29 13.31
CA GLY A 966 -57.29 11.76 13.70
C GLY A 966 -57.60 10.36 13.16
N THR A 967 -56.60 9.63 12.65
CA THR A 967 -56.74 8.24 12.17
C THR A 967 -56.36 7.24 13.26
N ASN A 968 -57.09 6.12 13.38
CA ASN A 968 -56.76 5.03 14.29
C ASN A 968 -55.59 4.22 13.72
N VAL A 969 -54.51 4.10 14.50
CA VAL A 969 -53.26 3.47 14.10
C VAL A 969 -52.76 2.54 15.21
N THR A 970 -52.43 1.30 14.84
CA THR A 970 -51.88 0.28 15.74
C THR A 970 -50.37 0.46 15.88
N ARG A 971 -49.86 0.67 17.10
CA ARG A 971 -48.44 0.90 17.38
C ARG A 971 -47.83 -0.18 18.27
N CYS A 972 -46.57 -0.55 18.01
CA CYS A 972 -45.86 -1.56 18.78
C CYS A 972 -45.36 -1.01 20.13
N MET A 973 -45.62 -1.74 21.22
CA MET A 973 -45.29 -1.35 22.60
C MET A 973 -44.01 -2.00 23.14
N VAL A 974 -43.35 -2.85 22.34
CA VAL A 974 -42.21 -3.66 22.78
C VAL A 974 -40.94 -3.31 21.99
N ARG A 975 -39.79 -3.31 22.66
CA ARG A 975 -38.48 -2.94 22.06
C ARG A 975 -37.81 -4.05 21.24
N HIS A 976 -38.27 -5.29 21.35
CA HIS A 976 -37.63 -6.47 20.77
C HIS A 976 -38.64 -7.44 20.13
N ALA A 977 -39.64 -6.90 19.42
CA ALA A 977 -40.57 -7.74 18.67
C ALA A 977 -40.03 -8.05 17.28
N LYS A 978 -40.33 -9.25 16.76
CA LYS A 978 -40.00 -9.68 15.41
C LYS A 978 -41.27 -10.02 14.64
N LEU A 979 -41.25 -9.73 13.35
CA LEU A 979 -42.27 -10.11 12.38
C LEU A 979 -41.66 -11.12 11.42
N LEU A 980 -42.21 -12.32 11.36
CA LEU A 980 -41.80 -13.40 10.48
C LEU A 980 -42.79 -13.52 9.33
N ILE A 981 -42.31 -13.85 8.15
CA ILE A 981 -43.15 -14.24 7.02
C ILE A 981 -42.87 -15.70 6.71
N VAL A 982 -43.93 -16.50 6.74
CA VAL A 982 -43.86 -17.96 6.63
C VAL A 982 -44.58 -18.38 5.34
N ASP A 983 -43.99 -19.32 4.61
CA ASP A 983 -44.63 -19.96 3.45
C ASP A 983 -45.69 -21.00 3.89
N GLU A 984 -46.52 -21.49 2.96
CA GLU A 984 -47.54 -22.51 3.24
C GLU A 984 -46.96 -23.81 3.85
N ASP A 985 -45.68 -24.12 3.56
CA ASP A 985 -44.93 -25.27 4.10
C ASP A 985 -44.30 -25.03 5.50
N GLY A 986 -44.59 -23.89 6.16
CA GLY A 986 -44.05 -23.58 7.49
C GLY A 986 -42.58 -23.13 7.52
N LYS A 987 -41.97 -22.92 6.34
CA LYS A 987 -40.59 -22.43 6.18
C LYS A 987 -40.55 -20.90 6.33
N GLN A 988 -39.60 -20.41 7.12
CA GLN A 988 -39.40 -18.97 7.33
C GLN A 988 -38.79 -18.34 6.08
N ASN A 989 -39.55 -17.49 5.40
CA ASN A 989 -39.12 -16.78 4.20
C ASN A 989 -38.40 -15.46 4.54
N ALA A 990 -38.89 -14.73 5.54
CA ALA A 990 -38.37 -13.43 5.92
C ALA A 990 -38.50 -13.19 7.43
N SER A 991 -37.56 -12.42 8.01
CA SER A 991 -37.60 -12.01 9.42
C SER A 991 -37.25 -10.54 9.55
N PHE A 992 -38.20 -9.77 10.05
CA PHE A 992 -38.10 -8.33 10.26
C PHE A 992 -38.09 -8.02 11.76
N ASN A 993 -37.32 -7.01 12.14
CA ASN A 993 -37.35 -6.46 13.49
C ASN A 993 -38.40 -5.35 13.55
N VAL A 994 -39.26 -5.34 14.56
CA VAL A 994 -40.30 -4.33 14.77
C VAL A 994 -39.80 -3.33 15.80
N PRO A 995 -39.50 -2.07 15.41
CA PRO A 995 -39.04 -1.05 16.35
C PRO A 995 -40.15 -0.64 17.34
N TYR A 996 -39.76 -0.23 18.55
CA TYR A 996 -40.70 0.33 19.52
C TYR A 996 -41.34 1.61 18.97
N GLY A 997 -42.65 1.75 19.12
CA GLY A 997 -43.41 2.90 18.63
C GLY A 997 -43.71 2.89 17.13
N SER A 998 -43.29 1.85 16.40
CA SER A 998 -43.61 1.72 14.97
C SER A 998 -45.10 1.46 14.75
N THR A 999 -45.64 2.07 13.71
CA THR A 999 -46.97 1.77 13.17
C THR A 999 -46.93 0.44 12.43
N VAL A 1000 -47.80 -0.49 12.82
CA VAL A 1000 -47.91 -1.82 12.20
C VAL A 1000 -49.20 -1.87 11.38
N PHE A 1001 -49.09 -2.21 10.09
CA PHE A 1001 -50.24 -2.24 9.18
C PHE A 1001 -50.86 -3.63 9.01
N VAL A 1002 -50.19 -4.67 9.49
CA VAL A 1002 -50.56 -6.08 9.28
C VAL A 1002 -50.84 -6.79 10.59
N LYS A 1003 -51.77 -7.75 10.57
CA LYS A 1003 -52.18 -8.54 11.74
C LYS A 1003 -51.51 -9.92 11.75
N ASP A 1004 -51.46 -10.52 12.93
CA ASP A 1004 -50.94 -11.88 13.09
C ASP A 1004 -51.82 -12.88 12.33
N GLY A 1005 -51.21 -13.73 11.49
CA GLY A 1005 -51.90 -14.70 10.62
C GLY A 1005 -52.43 -14.13 9.30
N GLU A 1006 -52.16 -12.86 8.96
CA GLU A 1006 -52.62 -12.25 7.72
C GLU A 1006 -51.79 -12.72 6.51
N LEU A 1007 -52.47 -13.01 5.40
CA LEU A 1007 -51.87 -13.31 4.09
C LEU A 1007 -51.49 -11.99 3.41
N VAL A 1008 -50.20 -11.77 3.22
CA VAL A 1008 -49.68 -10.54 2.61
C VAL A 1008 -49.11 -10.84 1.22
N ASP A 1009 -49.54 -10.06 0.23
CA ASP A 1009 -48.96 -10.08 -1.12
C ASP A 1009 -47.59 -9.40 -1.17
N ALA A 1010 -46.86 -9.63 -2.27
CA ALA A 1010 -45.62 -8.92 -2.54
C ALA A 1010 -45.89 -7.40 -2.71
N LYS A 1011 -45.03 -6.58 -2.11
CA LYS A 1011 -45.09 -5.10 -2.04
C LYS A 1011 -46.07 -4.48 -1.04
N THR A 1012 -46.63 -5.26 -0.13
CA THR A 1012 -47.46 -4.71 0.97
C THR A 1012 -46.59 -4.09 2.06
N PRO A 1013 -46.87 -2.84 2.51
CA PRO A 1013 -46.16 -2.22 3.61
C PRO A 1013 -46.52 -2.90 4.94
N LEU A 1014 -45.50 -3.33 5.68
CA LEU A 1014 -45.67 -4.07 6.94
C LEU A 1014 -45.64 -3.12 8.13
N ILE A 1015 -44.61 -2.27 8.19
CA ILE A 1015 -44.28 -1.44 9.36
C ILE A 1015 -43.76 -0.08 8.90
N LYS A 1016 -44.16 0.99 9.57
CA LYS A 1016 -43.65 2.35 9.37
C LYS A 1016 -43.28 3.02 10.69
N TRP A 1017 -42.14 3.70 10.74
CA TRP A 1017 -41.69 4.44 11.93
C TRP A 1017 -40.88 5.67 11.54
N ASP A 1018 -40.75 6.63 12.46
CA ASP A 1018 -39.84 7.77 12.32
C ASP A 1018 -38.47 7.37 12.91
N PRO A 1019 -37.39 7.25 12.11
CA PRO A 1019 -36.06 6.87 12.61
C PRO A 1019 -35.45 7.89 13.58
N TYR A 1020 -35.94 9.14 13.56
CA TYR A 1020 -35.32 10.27 14.24
C TYR A 1020 -36.12 10.78 15.45
N THR A 1021 -37.24 10.14 15.78
CA THR A 1021 -38.09 10.55 16.90
C THR A 1021 -38.32 9.35 17.80
N ASP A 1022 -37.81 9.42 19.03
CA ASP A 1022 -38.09 8.43 20.06
C ASP A 1022 -39.48 8.70 20.64
N ILE A 1023 -40.48 7.99 20.13
CA ILE A 1023 -41.85 8.09 20.63
C ILE A 1023 -41.94 7.33 21.95
N ILE A 1024 -42.18 8.05 23.05
CA ILE A 1024 -42.49 7.44 24.35
C ILE A 1024 -44.00 7.21 24.40
N LEU A 1025 -44.43 5.95 24.33
CA LEU A 1025 -45.84 5.58 24.41
C LEU A 1025 -46.22 5.26 25.86
N ALA A 1026 -47.32 5.86 26.34
CA ALA A 1026 -47.94 5.49 27.60
C ALA A 1026 -48.64 4.12 27.45
N ARG A 1027 -48.48 3.24 28.45
CA ARG A 1027 -49.11 1.90 28.44
C ARG A 1027 -50.61 1.91 28.72
N GLU A 1028 -51.10 2.98 29.34
CA GLU A 1028 -52.51 3.16 29.70
C GLU A 1028 -52.94 4.56 29.27
N THR A 1029 -54.20 4.70 28.87
CA THR A 1029 -54.83 6.00 28.65
C THR A 1029 -54.93 6.73 29.99
N GLY A 1030 -54.23 7.84 30.13
CA GLY A 1030 -54.43 8.76 31.26
C GLY A 1030 -55.82 9.40 31.17
N LEU A 1031 -56.57 9.35 32.27
CA LEU A 1031 -57.85 10.02 32.46
C LEU A 1031 -57.75 11.55 32.32
#